data_AF-A0A6V8CC66-F1
#
_entry.id   AF-A0A6V8CC66-F1
#
_cell.length_a   1.000
_cell.length_b   1.000
_cell.length_c   1.000
_cell.angle_alpha   90.00
_cell.angle_beta   90.00
_cell.angle_gamma   90.00
#
_symmetry.space_group_name_H-M   'P 1'
#
loop_
_entity.id
_entity.type
_entity.pdbx_description
1 polymer ?
#
loop_
_entity_poly.entity_id
_entity_poly.type
_entity_poly.pdbx_seq_one_letter_code
_entity_poly.pdbx_strand_id
1 'polypeptide(L)'
;EVWLDGVFLTNVNTDANGSFTAVHPVAADQTLGPTGMEVRFTGNVLYLPSNATGVWNVYAPILVTVDLDDVIAVADQVQITGQVVDNQLVGLADHMVVLEVEGVNIGEVTTAADGTFTYTWVVPDIFVFGDHVMVATADAQGWYRAGTGNASFYLSHRSAISLTFDSDDEVTRGDLWRISGRLYDVDDAAQAGLPGRDVQVYLDGNLVTVATTLDDGTWIASVPVELDLARGVHDLEVRFEGELAHRPTEASIVGTVWSDVVVTIDAVTDRTAVRSDALRTLVITGSVSEVGGEGEVFEDLDLTLSNGTGCTTAATTPTCYTLERVQWNDGNFSLTLRVPMWNPLGVQPFHVTSGLNTTRNLNSGMAVTFALIKVDATIVVELDEVVEDEEEDFAGRIFVNADDSGEGIPDVGFSLYLEYANGSRVVQDGSSSQLLKLVVVTDNDGVATFAFNHDPPYGDASEFGELTLLVLLDAGGERLTDASLAAFQANAAEGFNPAYTYSDEASSTARALVGSIVLLVAALAVGLVLYRRRQQATLMEEAAEVFAYTAELLAAGDSVREAIFQCYTDLCVVLQKREFLRRDFETVREFEAAIRQAMPAVSEEALVQLDNVFEQARYGRDEMSEGHAQAAKVAMDRMATEVTSIQKIIPRGL
;
A
#
# COMPACT_ATOMS: atom_id res chain seq x y z
N GLU A 1 10.51 3.79 109.55
CA GLU A 1 10.19 4.60 108.35
C GLU A 1 10.88 4.02 107.13
N VAL A 2 10.19 3.98 105.98
CA VAL A 2 10.76 3.59 104.69
C VAL A 2 10.70 4.81 103.76
N TRP A 3 11.81 5.10 103.10
CA TRP A 3 12.01 6.24 102.22
C TRP A 3 12.50 5.75 100.86
N LEU A 4 12.07 6.41 99.79
CA LEU A 4 12.52 6.15 98.42
C LEU A 4 12.81 7.50 97.76
N ASP A 5 14.01 7.65 97.21
CA ASP A 5 14.52 8.88 96.63
C ASP A 5 14.41 10.11 97.56
N GLY A 6 14.61 9.89 98.86
CA GLY A 6 14.47 10.95 99.87
C GLY A 6 13.01 11.35 100.19
N VAL A 7 12.02 10.70 99.58
CA VAL A 7 10.59 10.87 99.88
C VAL A 7 10.13 9.82 100.87
N PHE A 8 9.42 10.24 101.92
CA PHE A 8 8.84 9.31 102.89
C PHE A 8 7.74 8.49 102.22
N LEU A 9 7.89 7.16 102.22
CA LEU A 9 6.88 6.26 101.66
C LEU A 9 5.87 5.84 102.72
N THR A 10 6.33 5.18 103.78
CA THR A 10 5.44 4.54 104.76
C THR A 10 6.14 4.19 106.07
N ASN A 11 5.34 3.85 107.08
CA ASN A 11 5.78 3.23 108.32
C ASN A 11 5.45 1.74 108.34
N VAL A 12 6.39 0.95 108.83
CA VAL A 12 6.25 -0.49 109.04
C VAL A 12 6.63 -0.83 110.47
N ASN A 13 5.93 -1.80 111.03
CA ASN A 13 6.23 -2.33 112.36
C ASN A 13 6.98 -3.65 112.20
N THR A 14 7.99 -3.85 113.06
CA THR A 14 8.69 -5.12 113.14
C THR A 14 7.86 -6.17 113.89
N ASP A 15 7.99 -7.43 113.50
CA ASP A 15 7.40 -8.57 114.20
C ASP A 15 8.22 -8.98 115.45
N ALA A 16 7.80 -10.08 116.10
CA ALA A 16 8.48 -10.63 117.29
C ALA A 16 9.94 -11.05 117.05
N ASN A 17 10.35 -11.22 115.79
CA ASN A 17 11.71 -11.56 115.38
C ASN A 17 12.51 -10.34 114.89
N GLY A 18 11.94 -9.13 114.94
CA GLY A 18 12.57 -7.90 114.45
C GLY A 18 12.52 -7.73 112.93
N SER A 19 11.74 -8.55 112.20
CA SER A 19 11.60 -8.46 110.74
C SER A 19 10.43 -7.58 110.34
N PHE A 20 10.48 -6.99 109.14
CA PHE A 20 9.38 -6.20 108.58
C PHE A 20 9.27 -6.44 107.07
N THR A 21 8.11 -6.12 106.50
CA THR A 21 7.90 -6.09 105.05
C THR A 21 7.17 -4.80 104.69
N ALA A 22 7.65 -4.13 103.65
CA ALA A 22 7.00 -2.96 103.06
C ALA A 22 6.60 -3.29 101.62
N VAL A 23 5.41 -2.89 101.22
CA VAL A 23 4.92 -3.03 99.84
C VAL A 23 4.72 -1.62 99.30
N HIS A 24 5.35 -1.32 98.17
CA HIS A 24 5.19 -0.06 97.46
C HIS A 24 4.97 -0.34 95.97
N PRO A 25 3.79 0.00 95.40
CA PRO A 25 3.59 -0.08 93.97
C PRO A 25 4.42 0.99 93.26
N VAL A 26 5.16 0.59 92.24
CA VAL A 26 5.91 1.52 91.39
C VAL A 26 4.92 2.22 90.46
N ALA A 27 4.87 3.55 90.49
CA ALA A 27 4.01 4.32 89.60
C ALA A 27 4.48 4.23 88.14
N ALA A 28 3.56 4.40 87.19
CA ALA A 28 3.87 4.32 85.76
C ALA A 28 4.84 5.42 85.29
N ASP A 29 4.86 6.56 85.98
CA ASP A 29 5.71 7.72 85.73
C ASP A 29 6.94 7.80 86.66
N GLN A 30 7.21 6.73 87.42
CA GLN A 30 8.38 6.69 88.31
C GLN A 30 9.67 6.86 87.49
N THR A 31 10.56 7.75 87.96
CA THR A 31 11.85 7.98 87.30
C THR A 31 12.63 6.68 87.17
N LEU A 32 13.06 6.39 85.93
CA LEU A 32 13.81 5.19 85.60
C LEU A 32 15.24 5.24 86.14
N GLY A 33 15.77 4.06 86.49
CA GLY A 33 17.15 3.93 86.94
C GLY A 33 17.32 3.57 88.41
N PRO A 34 18.55 3.75 88.95
CA PRO A 34 18.88 3.39 90.31
C PRO A 34 18.28 4.41 91.27
N THR A 35 17.27 3.99 92.03
CA THR A 35 16.56 4.81 93.00
C THR A 35 17.02 4.45 94.41
N GLY A 36 17.49 5.43 95.17
CA GLY A 36 17.95 5.21 96.54
C GLY A 36 16.80 4.82 97.47
N MET A 37 16.93 3.70 98.17
CA MET A 37 16.01 3.30 99.23
C MET A 37 16.69 3.47 100.58
N GLU A 38 15.97 3.99 101.56
CA GLU A 38 16.47 4.11 102.93
C GLU A 38 15.41 3.66 103.93
N VAL A 39 15.82 2.81 104.86
CA VAL A 39 15.00 2.44 106.02
C VAL A 39 15.62 3.08 107.25
N ARG A 40 14.80 3.83 107.99
CA ARG A 40 15.20 4.53 109.21
C ARG A 40 14.41 4.04 110.40
N PHE A 41 15.12 3.65 111.44
CA PHE A 41 14.61 3.58 112.80
C PHE A 41 15.05 4.85 113.53
N THR A 42 14.10 5.69 113.93
CA THR A 42 14.36 7.01 114.53
C THR A 42 14.81 6.94 115.99
N GLY A 43 14.91 5.73 116.56
CA GLY A 43 15.28 5.52 117.94
C GLY A 43 14.09 5.66 118.89
N ASN A 44 14.29 5.25 120.14
CA ASN A 44 13.39 5.53 121.25
C ASN A 44 14.18 5.62 122.57
N VAL A 45 13.49 5.68 123.71
CA VAL A 45 14.13 5.79 125.03
C VAL A 45 15.06 4.62 125.39
N LEU A 46 14.92 3.46 124.74
CA LEU A 46 15.71 2.25 125.00
C LEU A 46 16.75 1.95 123.91
N TYR A 47 16.54 2.41 122.68
CA TYR A 47 17.36 2.05 121.52
C TYR A 47 17.78 3.27 120.71
N LEU A 48 19.06 3.34 120.33
CA LEU A 48 19.59 4.38 119.46
C LEU A 48 18.99 4.29 118.05
N PRO A 49 18.89 5.42 117.31
CA PRO A 49 18.50 5.41 115.91
C PRO A 49 19.49 4.63 115.06
N SER A 50 18.99 4.05 113.97
CA SER A 50 19.79 3.33 112.97
C SER A 50 19.16 3.46 111.60
N ASN A 51 19.95 3.45 110.54
CA ASN A 51 19.47 3.39 109.18
C ASN A 51 20.21 2.35 108.34
N ALA A 52 19.57 1.93 107.26
CA ALA A 52 20.16 1.11 106.21
C ALA A 52 19.74 1.67 104.85
N THR A 53 20.67 1.71 103.91
CA THR A 53 20.42 2.14 102.54
C THR A 53 20.51 0.97 101.56
N GLY A 54 19.77 1.07 100.47
CA GLY A 54 19.80 0.14 99.35
C GLY A 54 19.53 0.89 98.05
N VAL A 55 19.64 0.19 96.93
CA VAL A 55 19.33 0.72 95.61
C VAL A 55 18.24 -0.15 94.99
N TRP A 56 17.23 0.50 94.43
CA TRP A 56 16.13 -0.12 93.72
C TRP A 56 16.19 0.31 92.26
N ASN A 57 16.38 -0.63 91.34
CA ASN A 57 16.46 -0.33 89.92
C ASN A 57 15.08 -0.36 89.29
N VAL A 58 14.58 0.79 88.84
CA VAL A 58 13.28 0.93 88.19
C VAL A 58 13.44 0.79 86.69
N TYR A 59 12.63 -0.09 86.09
CA TYR A 59 12.58 -0.34 84.65
C TYR A 59 11.15 -0.14 84.13
N ALA A 60 11.01 0.35 82.90
CA ALA A 60 9.73 0.48 82.21
C ALA A 60 9.53 -0.69 81.21
N PRO A 61 8.33 -1.29 81.12
CA PRO A 61 7.97 -2.10 79.96
C PRO A 61 7.80 -1.21 78.71
N ILE A 62 7.95 -1.80 77.54
CA ILE A 62 7.75 -1.13 76.25
C ILE A 62 6.61 -1.79 75.47
N LEU A 63 6.02 -1.03 74.58
CA LEU A 63 5.09 -1.50 73.54
C LEU A 63 5.77 -1.31 72.18
N VAL A 64 5.71 -2.36 71.37
CA VAL A 64 6.24 -2.36 70.00
C VAL A 64 5.08 -2.58 69.05
N THR A 65 4.99 -1.75 68.01
CA THR A 65 4.08 -1.93 66.88
C THR A 65 4.87 -2.11 65.59
N VAL A 66 4.29 -2.84 64.65
CA VAL A 66 4.83 -3.03 63.30
C VAL A 66 3.65 -3.14 62.33
N ASP A 67 3.85 -2.65 61.11
CA ASP A 67 2.83 -2.57 60.07
C ASP A 67 3.49 -2.66 58.68
N LEU A 68 2.80 -3.29 57.73
CA LEU A 68 3.18 -3.45 56.33
C LEU A 68 1.94 -3.75 55.48
N ASP A 69 2.09 -3.76 54.16
CA ASP A 69 0.99 -4.09 53.24
C ASP A 69 0.47 -5.53 53.44
N ASP A 70 -0.86 -5.68 53.47
CA ASP A 70 -1.53 -6.97 53.72
C ASP A 70 -1.31 -8.02 52.61
N VAL A 71 -0.94 -7.60 51.38
CA VAL A 71 -0.66 -8.50 50.25
C VAL A 71 0.57 -8.01 49.48
N ILE A 72 1.61 -8.83 49.46
CA ILE A 72 2.90 -8.54 48.82
C ILE A 72 3.34 -9.73 47.97
N ALA A 73 4.28 -9.55 47.05
CA ALA A 73 4.82 -10.61 46.21
C ALA A 73 6.35 -10.66 46.28
N VAL A 74 6.93 -11.74 45.74
CA VAL A 74 8.38 -11.89 45.64
C VAL A 74 8.97 -10.75 44.80
N ALA A 75 10.12 -10.22 45.24
CA ALA A 75 10.83 -9.06 44.69
C ALA A 75 10.11 -7.71 44.83
N ASP A 76 8.96 -7.64 45.51
CA ASP A 76 8.37 -6.36 45.90
C ASP A 76 9.32 -5.62 46.86
N GLN A 77 9.31 -4.29 46.76
CA GLN A 77 9.97 -3.41 47.70
C GLN A 77 8.91 -2.85 48.67
N VAL A 78 8.83 -3.44 49.86
CA VAL A 78 7.81 -3.15 50.87
C VAL A 78 8.36 -2.20 51.91
N GLN A 79 7.56 -1.22 52.32
CA GLN A 79 7.88 -0.34 53.43
C GLN A 79 7.26 -0.88 54.73
N ILE A 80 8.11 -1.33 55.65
CA ILE A 80 7.72 -1.74 57.00
C ILE A 80 7.84 -0.53 57.90
N THR A 81 6.80 -0.26 58.69
CA THR A 81 6.78 0.83 59.66
C THR A 81 6.43 0.32 61.04
N GLY A 82 6.73 1.10 62.07
CA GLY A 82 6.36 0.74 63.43
C GLY A 82 6.83 1.76 64.44
N GLN A 83 6.55 1.49 65.72
CA GLN A 83 6.94 2.35 66.83
C GLN A 83 7.37 1.54 68.05
N VAL A 84 8.30 2.09 68.82
CA VAL A 84 8.60 1.64 70.17
C VAL A 84 8.32 2.77 71.16
N VAL A 85 7.42 2.51 72.11
CA VAL A 85 7.02 3.47 73.13
C VAL A 85 7.13 2.85 74.53
N ASP A 86 7.33 3.66 75.56
CA ASP A 86 7.26 3.20 76.94
C ASP A 86 5.82 2.97 77.43
N ASN A 87 5.68 2.60 78.70
CA ASN A 87 4.39 2.40 79.36
C ASN A 87 3.56 3.68 79.56
N GLN A 88 4.09 4.85 79.19
CA GLN A 88 3.39 6.13 79.14
C GLN A 88 3.10 6.57 77.69
N LEU A 89 3.37 5.69 76.71
CA LEU A 89 3.23 5.94 75.27
C LEU A 89 4.17 7.02 74.74
N VAL A 90 5.30 7.25 75.43
CA VAL A 90 6.36 8.15 74.96
C VAL A 90 7.32 7.37 74.08
N GLY A 91 7.57 7.90 72.88
CA GLY A 91 8.51 7.34 71.91
C GLY A 91 9.93 7.19 72.44
N LEU A 92 10.52 6.03 72.22
CA LEU A 92 11.88 5.73 72.64
C LEU A 92 12.84 5.92 71.48
N ALA A 93 13.68 6.94 71.56
CA ALA A 93 14.72 7.20 70.57
C ALA A 93 15.89 6.22 70.66
N ASP A 94 16.56 5.99 69.53
CA ASP A 94 17.79 5.21 69.44
C ASP A 94 17.65 3.76 69.94
N HIS A 95 16.44 3.22 69.89
CA HIS A 95 16.12 1.85 70.32
C HIS A 95 16.28 0.90 69.14
N MET A 96 17.01 -0.19 69.33
CA MET A 96 17.24 -1.19 68.29
C MET A 96 16.03 -2.13 68.17
N VAL A 97 15.54 -2.30 66.95
CA VAL A 97 14.44 -3.20 66.59
C VAL A 97 14.95 -4.20 65.55
N VAL A 98 14.82 -5.48 65.86
CA VAL A 98 15.10 -6.59 64.96
C VAL A 98 13.80 -7.00 64.28
N LEU A 99 13.81 -7.13 62.96
CA LEU A 99 12.66 -7.53 62.16
C LEU A 99 12.86 -8.97 61.68
N GLU A 100 11.86 -9.82 61.90
CA GLU A 100 11.89 -11.23 61.55
C GLU A 100 10.61 -11.66 60.83
N VAL A 101 10.73 -12.57 59.86
CA VAL A 101 9.60 -13.27 59.24
C VAL A 101 9.81 -14.76 59.47
N GLU A 102 8.88 -15.41 60.18
CA GLU A 102 8.97 -16.83 60.56
C GLU A 102 10.31 -17.23 61.23
N GLY A 103 10.93 -16.30 61.98
CA GLY A 103 12.21 -16.49 62.65
C GLY A 103 13.44 -16.27 61.76
N VAL A 104 13.27 -15.82 60.52
CA VAL A 104 14.34 -15.34 59.66
C VAL A 104 14.51 -13.83 59.88
N ASN A 105 15.67 -13.40 60.38
CA ASN A 105 16.01 -11.99 60.49
C ASN A 105 16.14 -11.37 59.08
N ILE A 106 15.30 -10.39 58.80
CA ILE A 106 15.27 -9.65 57.53
C ILE A 106 15.96 -8.29 57.63
N GLY A 107 16.20 -7.77 58.84
CA GLY A 107 16.87 -6.50 59.04
C GLY A 107 16.82 -6.00 60.48
N GLU A 108 17.65 -4.99 60.75
CA GLU A 108 17.69 -4.25 62.01
C GLU A 108 17.51 -2.76 61.72
N VAL A 109 16.73 -2.09 62.55
CA VAL A 109 16.45 -0.65 62.43
C VAL A 109 16.54 0.01 63.80
N THR A 110 16.91 1.29 63.81
CA THR A 110 16.94 2.09 65.01
C THR A 110 15.79 3.10 64.99
N THR A 111 15.10 3.25 66.11
CA THR A 111 13.99 4.21 66.21
C THR A 111 14.47 5.66 66.18
N ALA A 112 13.67 6.52 65.54
CA ALA A 112 13.84 7.95 65.50
C ALA A 112 13.47 8.60 66.85
N ALA A 113 13.63 9.92 66.93
CA ALA A 113 13.42 10.69 68.16
C ALA A 113 12.02 10.53 68.80
N ASP A 114 11.01 10.21 67.99
CA ASP A 114 9.62 9.99 68.40
C ASP A 114 9.27 8.50 68.58
N GLY A 115 10.27 7.61 68.56
CA GLY A 115 10.09 6.17 68.69
C GLY A 115 9.68 5.45 67.41
N THR A 116 9.47 6.17 66.30
CA THR A 116 9.12 5.54 65.01
C THR A 116 10.30 4.85 64.36
N PHE A 117 10.05 3.82 63.57
CA PHE A 117 11.03 3.24 62.67
C PHE A 117 10.42 2.96 61.30
N THR A 118 11.28 2.90 60.29
CA THR A 118 10.92 2.55 58.92
C THR A 118 12.03 1.70 58.32
N TYR A 119 11.66 0.61 57.68
CA TYR A 119 12.59 -0.29 57.02
C TYR A 119 12.07 -0.64 55.62
N THR A 120 12.95 -0.56 54.63
CA THR A 120 12.63 -0.97 53.26
C THR A 120 13.11 -2.39 53.06
N TRP A 121 12.18 -3.30 52.82
CA TRP A 121 12.45 -4.71 52.63
C TRP A 121 12.20 -5.10 51.17
N VAL A 122 13.17 -5.79 50.57
CA VAL A 122 12.98 -6.45 49.27
C VAL A 122 12.65 -7.91 49.55
N VAL A 123 11.44 -8.34 49.17
CA VAL A 123 10.93 -9.68 49.50
C VAL A 123 11.73 -10.75 48.74
N PRO A 124 12.47 -11.63 49.43
CA PRO A 124 13.21 -12.71 48.79
C PRO A 124 12.28 -13.88 48.39
N ASP A 125 12.78 -14.76 47.54
CA ASP A 125 12.10 -15.96 47.03
C ASP A 125 12.20 -17.19 47.96
N ILE A 126 12.62 -16.99 49.22
CA ILE A 126 12.84 -18.07 50.18
C ILE A 126 11.59 -18.46 50.97
N PHE A 127 10.54 -17.61 50.94
CA PHE A 127 9.30 -17.82 51.68
C PHE A 127 8.29 -18.55 50.79
N VAL A 128 7.51 -19.47 51.39
CA VAL A 128 6.41 -20.14 50.69
C VAL A 128 5.25 -19.19 50.45
N PHE A 129 4.51 -19.31 49.37
CA PHE A 129 3.31 -18.48 49.16
C PHE A 129 2.22 -18.77 50.19
N GLY A 130 1.45 -17.74 50.58
CA GLY A 130 0.40 -17.85 51.60
C GLY A 130 0.54 -16.85 52.75
N ASP A 131 -0.11 -17.14 53.88
CA ASP A 131 -0.11 -16.28 55.06
C ASP A 131 1.21 -16.36 55.83
N HIS A 132 1.75 -15.18 56.18
CA HIS A 132 2.97 -15.01 56.97
C HIS A 132 2.74 -14.07 58.14
N VAL A 133 3.60 -14.19 59.14
CA VAL A 133 3.66 -13.27 60.28
C VAL A 133 5.06 -12.68 60.39
N MET A 134 5.12 -11.35 60.34
CA MET A 134 6.29 -10.56 60.68
C MET A 134 6.27 -10.25 62.18
N VAL A 135 7.44 -10.30 62.81
CA VAL A 135 7.65 -9.94 64.21
C VAL A 135 8.73 -8.86 64.29
N ALA A 136 8.43 -7.78 64.99
CA ALA A 136 9.39 -6.76 65.39
C ALA A 136 9.76 -6.96 66.86
N THR A 137 11.02 -7.21 67.15
CA THR A 137 11.53 -7.43 68.51
C THR A 137 12.44 -6.29 68.92
N ALA A 138 12.10 -5.62 70.01
CA ALA A 138 12.95 -4.66 70.67
C ALA A 138 13.48 -5.28 71.96
N ASP A 139 14.79 -5.52 72.03
CA ASP A 139 15.44 -6.08 73.21
C ASP A 139 15.54 -5.07 74.36
N ALA A 140 15.81 -5.55 75.57
CA ALA A 140 15.97 -4.67 76.72
C ALA A 140 17.19 -3.74 76.53
N GLN A 141 16.96 -2.43 76.47
CA GLN A 141 17.98 -1.40 76.32
C GLN A 141 17.87 -0.35 77.44
N GLY A 142 18.98 -0.10 78.14
CA GLY A 142 19.00 0.85 79.25
C GLY A 142 18.06 0.44 80.38
N TRP A 143 17.08 1.30 80.70
CA TRP A 143 16.06 1.05 81.73
C TRP A 143 14.73 0.56 81.16
N TYR A 144 14.70 0.20 79.87
CA TYR A 144 13.52 -0.31 79.20
C TYR A 144 13.61 -1.84 79.05
N ARG A 145 12.51 -2.53 79.29
CA ARG A 145 12.40 -3.99 79.11
C ARG A 145 12.17 -4.31 77.64
N ALA A 146 12.41 -5.57 77.27
CA ALA A 146 12.12 -6.05 75.93
C ALA A 146 10.61 -6.06 75.63
N GLY A 147 10.26 -5.95 74.35
CA GLY A 147 8.90 -6.02 73.83
C GLY A 147 8.88 -6.49 72.38
N THR A 148 7.70 -6.95 71.93
CA THR A 148 7.51 -7.47 70.57
C THR A 148 6.19 -6.99 69.98
N GLY A 149 6.19 -6.69 68.69
CA GLY A 149 4.99 -6.43 67.87
C GLY A 149 4.92 -7.42 66.71
N ASN A 150 3.75 -7.64 66.14
CA ASN A 150 3.59 -8.48 64.95
C ASN A 150 2.59 -7.88 63.96
N ALA A 151 2.74 -8.28 62.70
CA ALA A 151 1.84 -7.97 61.60
C ALA A 151 1.74 -9.18 60.67
N SER A 152 0.58 -9.39 60.06
CA SER A 152 0.34 -10.49 59.12
C SER A 152 0.30 -9.96 57.70
N PHE A 153 0.79 -10.75 56.74
CA PHE A 153 0.67 -10.45 55.31
C PHE A 153 0.48 -11.73 54.51
N TYR A 154 -0.11 -11.60 53.32
CA TYR A 154 -0.21 -12.69 52.35
C TYR A 154 0.86 -12.54 51.28
N LEU A 155 1.72 -13.55 51.12
CA LEU A 155 2.69 -13.63 50.03
C LEU A 155 2.01 -14.23 48.79
N SER A 156 1.78 -13.37 47.81
CA SER A 156 1.10 -13.63 46.54
C SER A 156 2.09 -13.98 45.43
N HIS A 157 1.63 -14.72 44.43
CA HIS A 157 2.37 -14.98 43.20
C HIS A 157 2.30 -13.78 42.26
N ARG A 158 3.36 -13.52 41.49
CA ARG A 158 3.34 -12.55 40.39
C ARG A 158 2.72 -13.19 39.16
N SER A 159 1.84 -12.45 38.50
CA SER A 159 1.25 -12.85 37.23
C SER A 159 1.89 -12.08 36.08
N ALA A 160 1.87 -12.67 34.89
CA ALA A 160 2.12 -11.97 33.64
C ALA A 160 1.05 -12.32 32.61
N ILE A 161 0.70 -11.34 31.77
CA ILE A 161 -0.23 -11.51 30.66
C ILE A 161 0.44 -11.11 29.35
N SER A 162 0.24 -11.91 28.31
CA SER A 162 0.62 -11.54 26.94
C SER A 162 -0.61 -11.14 26.12
N LEU A 163 -0.41 -10.32 25.10
CA LEU A 163 -1.44 -9.85 24.16
C LEU A 163 -0.83 -9.72 22.76
N THR A 164 -1.46 -10.33 21.76
CA THR A 164 -1.04 -10.32 20.35
C THR A 164 -2.25 -10.34 19.42
N PHE A 165 -2.11 -9.82 18.20
CA PHE A 165 -3.08 -10.04 17.14
C PHE A 165 -2.94 -11.45 16.56
N ASP A 166 -4.07 -12.11 16.30
CA ASP A 166 -4.13 -13.40 15.58
C ASP A 166 -3.97 -13.23 14.06
N SER A 167 -4.24 -12.02 13.57
CA SER A 167 -4.16 -11.60 12.17
C SER A 167 -3.43 -10.26 12.05
N ASP A 168 -3.65 -9.53 10.96
CA ASP A 168 -3.12 -8.17 10.79
C ASP A 168 -3.64 -7.23 11.90
N ASP A 169 -2.79 -6.26 12.26
CA ASP A 169 -3.07 -5.18 13.20
C ASP A 169 -3.91 -4.05 12.57
N GLU A 170 -4.13 -4.12 11.25
CA GLU A 170 -4.96 -3.20 10.49
C GLU A 170 -6.33 -3.82 10.16
N VAL A 171 -7.41 -3.09 10.39
CA VAL A 171 -8.78 -3.53 10.05
C VAL A 171 -9.61 -2.39 9.49
N THR A 172 -10.67 -2.72 8.75
CA THR A 172 -11.63 -1.73 8.26
C THR A 172 -12.82 -1.66 9.21
N ARG A 173 -13.43 -0.48 9.34
CA ARG A 173 -14.71 -0.33 10.04
C ARG A 173 -15.76 -1.33 9.57
N GLY A 174 -16.47 -1.92 10.54
CA GLY A 174 -17.41 -3.01 10.31
C GLY A 174 -16.80 -4.40 10.45
N ASP A 175 -15.47 -4.51 10.49
CA ASP A 175 -14.76 -5.76 10.79
C ASP A 175 -14.50 -5.92 12.29
N LEU A 176 -13.56 -6.82 12.66
CA LEU A 176 -13.14 -7.07 14.02
C LEU A 176 -11.64 -7.36 14.08
N TRP A 177 -11.00 -6.95 15.18
CA TRP A 177 -9.70 -7.51 15.55
C TRP A 177 -9.90 -8.85 16.26
N ARG A 178 -9.04 -9.82 15.94
CA ARG A 178 -8.88 -11.05 16.73
C ARG A 178 -7.58 -10.95 17.50
N ILE A 179 -7.68 -11.08 18.81
CA ILE A 179 -6.53 -11.01 19.71
C ILE A 179 -6.49 -12.24 20.60
N SER A 180 -5.28 -12.62 20.97
CA SER A 180 -5.04 -13.73 21.86
C SER A 180 -3.87 -13.44 22.80
N GLY A 181 -3.75 -14.28 23.81
CA GLY A 181 -2.71 -14.14 24.80
C GLY A 181 -2.68 -15.29 25.79
N ARG A 182 -1.86 -15.13 26.83
CA ARG A 182 -1.73 -16.09 27.90
C ARG A 182 -1.54 -15.38 29.24
N LEU A 183 -2.29 -15.79 30.25
CA LEU A 183 -2.12 -15.39 31.64
C LEU A 183 -1.46 -16.53 32.41
N TYR A 184 -0.35 -16.25 33.09
CA TYR A 184 0.43 -17.27 33.80
C TYR A 184 1.12 -16.73 35.04
N ASP A 185 1.45 -17.66 35.93
CA ASP A 185 2.26 -17.43 37.13
C ASP A 185 3.74 -17.34 36.74
N VAL A 186 4.38 -16.21 37.09
CA VAL A 186 5.79 -15.95 36.78
C VAL A 186 6.72 -16.61 37.79
N ASP A 187 6.23 -16.84 39.01
CA ASP A 187 7.02 -17.43 40.09
C ASP A 187 6.99 -18.97 40.05
N ASP A 188 6.09 -19.56 39.27
CA ASP A 188 6.14 -20.98 38.92
C ASP A 188 7.24 -21.29 37.89
N ALA A 189 8.08 -22.28 38.19
CA ALA A 189 9.22 -22.64 37.34
C ALA A 189 8.83 -23.14 35.94
N ALA A 190 7.61 -23.67 35.77
CA ALA A 190 7.06 -24.09 34.49
C ALA A 190 6.17 -23.02 33.85
N GLN A 191 6.06 -21.83 34.47
CA GLN A 191 5.16 -20.76 34.07
C GLN A 191 3.72 -21.26 33.90
N ALA A 192 3.21 -21.95 34.92
CA ALA A 192 1.86 -22.52 34.91
C ALA A 192 0.80 -21.49 34.52
N GLY A 193 -0.10 -21.87 33.62
CA GLY A 193 -1.21 -21.01 33.22
C GLY A 193 -2.19 -20.82 34.36
N LEU A 194 -2.89 -19.69 34.37
CA LEU A 194 -3.95 -19.43 35.34
C LEU A 194 -5.31 -19.70 34.69
N PRO A 195 -5.97 -20.85 34.92
CA PRO A 195 -7.18 -21.24 34.20
C PRO A 195 -8.48 -20.71 34.81
N GLY A 196 -9.47 -20.38 33.99
CA GLY A 196 -10.79 -19.92 34.43
C GLY A 196 -10.79 -18.54 35.07
N ARG A 197 -9.83 -17.67 34.72
CA ARG A 197 -9.73 -16.28 35.21
C ARG A 197 -10.27 -15.35 34.14
N ASP A 198 -10.96 -14.31 34.58
CA ASP A 198 -11.45 -13.28 33.69
C ASP A 198 -10.33 -12.28 33.35
N VAL A 199 -10.25 -11.97 32.07
CA VAL A 199 -9.29 -11.08 31.46
C VAL A 199 -10.08 -10.02 30.70
N GLN A 200 -9.92 -8.77 31.11
CA GLN A 200 -10.71 -7.64 30.62
C GLN A 200 -10.00 -6.99 29.43
N VAL A 201 -10.72 -6.77 28.32
CA VAL A 201 -10.18 -6.16 27.10
C VAL A 201 -10.77 -4.78 26.93
N TYR A 202 -9.89 -3.80 26.79
CA TYR A 202 -10.20 -2.39 26.62
C TYR A 202 -9.79 -1.91 25.22
N LEU A 203 -10.59 -1.01 24.66
CA LEU A 203 -10.29 -0.26 23.45
C LEU A 203 -10.32 1.23 23.78
N ASP A 204 -9.20 1.92 23.61
CA ASP A 204 -9.00 3.33 23.98
C ASP A 204 -9.47 3.65 25.41
N GLY A 205 -9.18 2.74 26.35
CA GLY A 205 -9.55 2.84 27.76
C GLY A 205 -11.01 2.47 28.09
N ASN A 206 -11.84 2.08 27.11
CA ASN A 206 -13.20 1.61 27.34
C ASN A 206 -13.27 0.08 27.32
N LEU A 207 -13.90 -0.52 28.34
CA LEU A 207 -14.08 -1.98 28.40
C LEU A 207 -15.00 -2.43 27.26
N VAL A 208 -14.50 -3.26 26.35
CA VAL A 208 -15.24 -3.76 25.18
C VAL A 208 -15.68 -5.21 25.35
N THR A 209 -14.87 -6.05 25.99
CA THR A 209 -15.21 -7.46 26.22
C THR A 209 -14.42 -8.06 27.37
N VAL A 210 -14.81 -9.26 27.81
CA VAL A 210 -14.12 -10.06 28.82
C VAL A 210 -13.92 -11.46 28.25
N ALA A 211 -12.69 -11.96 28.32
CA ALA A 211 -12.33 -13.32 27.96
C ALA A 211 -12.04 -14.14 29.22
N THR A 212 -12.28 -15.45 29.16
CA THR A 212 -11.92 -16.37 30.25
C THR A 212 -10.76 -17.24 29.79
N THR A 213 -9.74 -17.38 30.63
CA THR A 213 -8.57 -18.21 30.33
C THR A 213 -8.88 -19.70 30.33
N LEU A 214 -8.24 -20.45 29.44
CA LEU A 214 -8.31 -21.90 29.32
C LEU A 214 -7.36 -22.60 30.30
N ASP A 215 -7.36 -23.93 30.28
CA ASP A 215 -6.58 -24.80 31.20
C ASP A 215 -5.08 -24.47 31.23
N ASP A 216 -4.51 -24.02 30.11
CA ASP A 216 -3.09 -23.64 29.98
C ASP A 216 -2.83 -22.14 30.17
N GLY A 217 -3.86 -21.36 30.55
CA GLY A 217 -3.82 -19.92 30.72
C GLY A 217 -4.05 -19.12 29.43
N THR A 218 -4.18 -19.77 28.27
CA THR A 218 -4.44 -19.06 27.02
C THR A 218 -5.84 -18.46 26.98
N TRP A 219 -6.00 -17.38 26.25
CA TRP A 219 -7.29 -16.70 26.06
C TRP A 219 -7.35 -16.09 24.66
N ILE A 220 -8.58 -15.91 24.16
CA ILE A 220 -8.87 -15.26 22.88
C ILE A 220 -10.02 -14.28 23.05
N ALA A 221 -10.01 -13.20 22.28
CA ALA A 221 -11.10 -12.25 22.21
C ALA A 221 -11.27 -11.71 20.79
N SER A 222 -12.49 -11.26 20.48
CA SER A 222 -12.79 -10.51 19.26
C SER A 222 -13.28 -9.14 19.64
N VAL A 223 -12.63 -8.10 19.11
CA VAL A 223 -12.97 -6.70 19.36
C VAL A 223 -13.62 -6.14 18.10
N PRO A 224 -14.94 -5.88 18.10
CA PRO A 224 -15.62 -5.30 16.95
C PRO A 224 -15.15 -3.87 16.72
N VAL A 225 -14.92 -3.53 15.45
CA VAL A 225 -14.60 -2.16 15.01
C VAL A 225 -15.88 -1.56 14.47
N GLU A 226 -16.58 -0.84 15.32
CA GLU A 226 -17.86 -0.22 14.98
C GLU A 226 -17.70 0.79 13.83
N LEU A 227 -18.79 0.99 13.07
CA LEU A 227 -18.78 1.90 11.92
C LEU A 227 -18.52 3.36 12.32
N ASP A 228 -18.72 3.74 13.58
CA ASP A 228 -18.48 5.09 14.11
C ASP A 228 -17.12 5.27 14.80
N LEU A 229 -16.33 4.20 14.98
CA LEU A 229 -15.00 4.28 15.60
C LEU A 229 -14.09 5.19 14.76
N ALA A 230 -13.28 6.06 15.37
CA ALA A 230 -12.37 6.93 14.63
C ALA A 230 -11.43 6.13 13.71
N ARG A 231 -10.93 6.77 12.64
CA ARG A 231 -9.87 6.16 11.80
C ARG A 231 -8.51 6.38 12.46
N GLY A 232 -7.54 5.53 12.13
CA GLY A 232 -6.16 5.67 12.58
C GLY A 232 -5.85 4.76 13.75
N VAL A 233 -4.99 5.24 14.65
CA VAL A 233 -4.33 4.40 15.66
C VAL A 233 -5.19 4.27 16.91
N HIS A 234 -5.36 3.04 17.40
CA HIS A 234 -6.13 2.71 18.60
C HIS A 234 -5.32 1.84 19.56
N ASP A 235 -5.52 2.05 20.86
CA ASP A 235 -4.89 1.27 21.92
C ASP A 235 -5.80 0.12 22.33
N LEU A 236 -5.27 -1.11 22.25
CA LEU A 236 -5.90 -2.29 22.80
C LEU A 236 -5.13 -2.71 24.03
N GLU A 237 -5.83 -2.78 25.15
CA GLU A 237 -5.27 -3.12 26.43
C GLU A 237 -5.99 -4.32 27.02
N VAL A 238 -5.22 -5.21 27.62
CA VAL A 238 -5.74 -6.34 28.37
C VAL A 238 -5.33 -6.24 29.83
N ARG A 239 -6.27 -6.48 30.75
CA ARG A 239 -6.05 -6.42 32.19
C ARG A 239 -6.53 -7.68 32.90
N PHE A 240 -5.70 -8.16 33.81
CA PHE A 240 -6.10 -9.07 34.88
C PHE A 240 -6.06 -8.28 36.19
N GLU A 241 -7.21 -8.12 36.84
CA GLU A 241 -7.39 -7.33 38.08
C GLU A 241 -6.68 -7.93 39.31
N GLY A 242 -6.18 -9.16 39.19
CA GLY A 242 -5.56 -9.86 40.30
C GLY A 242 -6.57 -10.56 41.21
N GLU A 243 -6.03 -11.45 42.02
CA GLU A 243 -6.72 -12.15 43.10
C GLU A 243 -5.78 -12.17 44.32
N LEU A 244 -6.25 -12.64 45.48
CA LEU A 244 -5.40 -12.76 46.66
C LEU A 244 -4.09 -13.53 46.36
N ALA A 245 -4.21 -14.66 45.65
CA ALA A 245 -3.10 -15.53 45.30
C ALA A 245 -2.22 -15.03 44.15
N HIS A 246 -2.69 -14.08 43.33
CA HIS A 246 -2.03 -13.69 42.08
C HIS A 246 -2.14 -12.18 41.83
N ARG A 247 -1.01 -11.51 41.65
CA ARG A 247 -0.98 -10.06 41.44
C ARG A 247 -1.66 -9.64 40.11
N PRO A 248 -2.23 -8.42 40.05
CA PRO A 248 -2.73 -7.86 38.80
C PRO A 248 -1.62 -7.69 37.77
N THR A 249 -1.98 -7.74 36.50
CA THR A 249 -1.06 -7.51 35.37
C THR A 249 -1.84 -7.00 34.16
N GLU A 250 -1.17 -6.21 33.32
CA GLU A 250 -1.73 -5.67 32.09
C GLU A 250 -0.73 -5.75 30.94
N ALA A 251 -1.24 -5.69 29.71
CA ALA A 251 -0.44 -5.56 28.49
C ALA A 251 -1.22 -4.76 27.45
N SER A 252 -0.52 -3.99 26.61
CA SER A 252 -1.14 -3.23 25.52
C SER A 252 -0.45 -3.46 24.19
N ILE A 253 -1.24 -3.36 23.11
CA ILE A 253 -0.81 -3.35 21.72
C ILE A 253 -1.60 -2.27 20.98
N VAL A 254 -1.15 -1.93 19.78
CA VAL A 254 -1.73 -0.85 18.98
C VAL A 254 -2.22 -1.41 17.66
N GLY A 255 -3.45 -1.09 17.27
CA GLY A 255 -4.04 -1.44 15.98
C GLY A 255 -4.38 -0.20 15.15
N THR A 256 -4.57 -0.37 13.85
CA THR A 256 -4.97 0.72 12.94
C THR A 256 -6.33 0.45 12.31
N VAL A 257 -7.21 1.45 12.35
CA VAL A 257 -8.56 1.41 11.77
C VAL A 257 -8.58 2.20 10.47
N TRP A 258 -9.03 1.51 9.43
CA TRP A 258 -9.28 2.04 8.10
C TRP A 258 -10.78 2.26 7.88
N SER A 259 -11.10 3.08 6.88
CA SER A 259 -12.46 3.29 6.43
C SER A 259 -12.57 3.12 4.93
N ASP A 260 -13.64 2.46 4.50
CA ASP A 260 -13.98 2.39 3.08
C ASP A 260 -14.48 3.74 2.57
N VAL A 261 -14.32 3.94 1.26
CA VAL A 261 -14.89 5.11 0.57
C VAL A 261 -15.77 4.67 -0.58
N VAL A 262 -16.86 5.40 -0.78
CA VAL A 262 -17.75 5.26 -1.92
C VAL A 262 -17.45 6.39 -2.90
N VAL A 263 -17.02 6.01 -4.10
CA VAL A 263 -16.96 6.92 -5.24
C VAL A 263 -18.33 6.93 -5.91
N THR A 264 -18.88 8.11 -6.16
CA THR A 264 -20.14 8.28 -6.90
C THR A 264 -19.86 9.10 -8.16
N ILE A 265 -20.46 8.72 -9.29
CA ILE A 265 -20.41 9.51 -10.54
C ILE A 265 -21.77 10.15 -10.75
N ASP A 266 -21.81 11.48 -10.75
CA ASP A 266 -23.04 12.25 -10.86
C ASP A 266 -23.38 12.55 -12.32
N ALA A 267 -22.37 12.87 -13.14
CA ALA A 267 -22.57 13.19 -14.54
C ALA A 267 -21.35 12.89 -15.41
N VAL A 268 -21.62 12.70 -16.70
CA VAL A 268 -20.62 12.66 -17.78
C VAL A 268 -21.09 13.59 -18.88
N THR A 269 -20.34 14.65 -19.16
CA THR A 269 -20.71 15.65 -20.17
C THR A 269 -20.81 15.00 -21.56
N ASP A 270 -21.93 15.28 -22.25
CA ASP A 270 -22.29 14.83 -23.61
C ASP A 270 -22.28 13.32 -23.89
N ARG A 271 -21.85 12.49 -22.92
CA ARG A 271 -21.65 11.03 -22.99
C ARG A 271 -21.01 10.54 -24.29
N THR A 272 -20.35 11.44 -24.99
CA THR A 272 -19.78 11.28 -26.32
C THR A 272 -18.50 12.07 -26.32
N ALA A 273 -17.41 11.46 -26.76
CA ALA A 273 -16.13 12.13 -26.90
C ALA A 273 -15.52 11.78 -28.25
N VAL A 274 -14.76 12.72 -28.82
CA VAL A 274 -14.02 12.48 -30.06
C VAL A 274 -12.57 12.19 -29.70
N ARG A 275 -12.08 11.05 -30.18
CA ARG A 275 -10.71 10.60 -29.94
C ARG A 275 -9.71 11.63 -30.45
N SER A 276 -8.65 11.86 -29.68
CA SER A 276 -7.55 12.78 -29.98
C SER A 276 -7.93 14.27 -30.11
N ASP A 277 -9.19 14.63 -29.93
CA ASP A 277 -9.70 16.00 -30.09
C ASP A 277 -9.50 16.84 -28.82
N ALA A 278 -8.81 17.98 -28.97
CA ALA A 278 -8.55 18.93 -27.88
C ALA A 278 -9.78 19.70 -27.41
N LEU A 279 -10.77 19.87 -28.28
CA LEU A 279 -11.92 20.74 -28.06
C LEU A 279 -13.15 19.96 -27.57
N ARG A 280 -13.13 18.62 -27.73
CA ARG A 280 -14.22 17.71 -27.35
C ARG A 280 -13.75 16.74 -26.26
N THR A 281 -13.28 17.30 -25.15
CA THR A 281 -12.85 16.54 -23.96
C THR A 281 -14.03 15.86 -23.27
N LEU A 282 -13.79 14.71 -22.65
CA LEU A 282 -14.75 14.08 -21.75
C LEU A 282 -14.60 14.70 -20.35
N VAL A 283 -15.71 15.07 -19.73
CA VAL A 283 -15.73 15.55 -18.35
C VAL A 283 -16.60 14.62 -17.50
N ILE A 284 -16.01 14.07 -16.44
CA ILE A 284 -16.68 13.18 -15.49
C ILE A 284 -16.72 13.89 -14.15
N THR A 285 -17.91 14.08 -13.59
CA THR A 285 -18.09 14.70 -12.27
C THR A 285 -18.68 13.71 -11.28
N GLY A 286 -18.33 13.85 -10.03
CA GLY A 286 -18.76 12.95 -8.97
C GLY A 286 -18.29 13.40 -7.59
N SER A 287 -18.40 12.52 -6.61
CA SER A 287 -17.95 12.76 -5.23
C SER A 287 -17.32 11.51 -4.64
N VAL A 288 -16.54 11.69 -3.57
CA VAL A 288 -16.02 10.57 -2.76
C VAL A 288 -16.46 10.80 -1.32
N SER A 289 -17.20 9.83 -0.78
CA SER A 289 -17.76 9.89 0.57
C SER A 289 -17.30 8.69 1.40
N GLU A 290 -17.16 8.91 2.70
CA GLU A 290 -16.77 7.89 3.65
C GLU A 290 -17.90 6.88 3.94
N VAL A 291 -17.53 5.62 4.20
CA VAL A 291 -18.39 4.60 4.81
C VAL A 291 -18.24 4.62 6.34
N GLY A 292 -19.31 4.98 7.05
CA GLY A 292 -19.30 5.09 8.51
C GLY A 292 -18.81 6.46 8.99
N GLY A 293 -18.52 6.57 10.29
CA GLY A 293 -18.20 7.82 10.96
C GLY A 293 -19.32 8.83 10.79
N GLU A 294 -18.93 10.07 10.49
CA GLU A 294 -19.88 11.16 10.20
C GLU A 294 -20.24 11.25 8.70
N GLY A 295 -19.80 10.29 7.87
CA GLY A 295 -20.03 10.32 6.42
C GLY A 295 -19.31 11.48 5.72
N GLU A 296 -18.03 11.69 6.05
CA GLU A 296 -17.20 12.76 5.49
C GLU A 296 -17.17 12.70 3.95
N VAL A 297 -17.30 13.86 3.29
CA VAL A 297 -17.04 13.99 1.85
C VAL A 297 -15.64 14.57 1.68
N PHE A 298 -14.83 13.94 0.85
CA PHE A 298 -13.42 14.25 0.76
C PHE A 298 -13.09 15.23 -0.36
N GLU A 299 -12.04 16.00 -0.12
CA GLU A 299 -11.36 16.85 -1.10
C GLU A 299 -9.91 16.37 -1.28
N ASP A 300 -9.33 16.71 -2.43
CA ASP A 300 -7.90 16.50 -2.74
C ASP A 300 -7.44 15.03 -2.58
N LEU A 301 -8.32 14.07 -2.89
CA LEU A 301 -7.93 12.67 -3.02
C LEU A 301 -7.27 12.43 -4.39
N ASP A 302 -6.32 11.51 -4.42
CA ASP A 302 -5.72 11.04 -5.66
C ASP A 302 -6.71 10.13 -6.41
N LEU A 303 -7.15 10.60 -7.56
CA LEU A 303 -8.13 9.92 -8.40
C LEU A 303 -7.45 9.43 -9.68
N THR A 304 -7.67 8.17 -9.98
CA THR A 304 -7.22 7.55 -11.23
C THR A 304 -8.41 7.24 -12.12
N LEU A 305 -8.22 7.38 -13.42
CA LEU A 305 -9.19 7.02 -14.44
C LEU A 305 -8.60 5.93 -15.32
N SER A 306 -9.27 4.77 -15.39
CA SER A 306 -8.80 3.63 -16.18
C SER A 306 -9.91 2.97 -17.00
N ASN A 307 -9.53 2.10 -17.93
CA ASN A 307 -10.46 1.25 -18.68
C ASN A 307 -10.87 -0.05 -17.94
N GLY A 308 -10.67 -0.12 -16.62
CA GLY A 308 -11.06 -1.27 -15.78
C GLY A 308 -9.90 -2.15 -15.30
N THR A 309 -8.67 -1.82 -15.66
CA THR A 309 -7.46 -2.56 -15.24
C THR A 309 -6.74 -1.96 -14.02
N GLY A 310 -7.34 -0.93 -13.41
CA GLY A 310 -6.78 -0.29 -12.21
C GLY A 310 -5.39 0.30 -12.44
N CYS A 311 -5.08 0.74 -13.66
CA CYS A 311 -3.79 1.33 -13.99
C CYS A 311 -2.57 0.40 -13.86
N THR A 312 -2.78 -0.93 -13.82
CA THR A 312 -1.69 -1.89 -13.69
C THR A 312 -1.01 -2.17 -15.03
N THR A 313 0.33 -2.17 -15.03
CA THR A 313 1.21 -2.19 -16.21
C THR A 313 1.35 -3.57 -16.89
N ALA A 314 0.43 -4.51 -16.64
CA ALA A 314 0.48 -5.84 -17.22
C ALA A 314 0.14 -5.87 -18.74
N ALA A 315 -0.35 -4.77 -19.30
CA ALA A 315 -0.64 -4.62 -20.72
C ALA A 315 0.35 -3.69 -21.43
N THR A 316 0.67 -3.99 -22.68
CA THR A 316 1.55 -3.21 -23.57
C THR A 316 0.95 -1.88 -24.03
N THR A 317 -0.28 -1.56 -23.60
CA THR A 317 -0.99 -0.30 -23.87
C THR A 317 -1.25 0.45 -22.56
N PRO A 318 -1.16 1.80 -22.55
CA PRO A 318 -1.55 2.58 -21.38
C PRO A 318 -3.02 2.29 -21.07
N THR A 319 -3.30 1.81 -19.87
CA THR A 319 -4.67 1.54 -19.44
C THR A 319 -5.25 2.65 -18.55
N CYS A 320 -4.39 3.59 -18.15
CA CYS A 320 -4.77 4.84 -17.51
C CYS A 320 -5.03 5.92 -18.55
N TYR A 321 -6.13 6.63 -18.37
CA TYR A 321 -6.34 7.87 -19.07
C TYR A 321 -5.49 8.97 -18.41
N THR A 322 -4.81 9.77 -19.23
CA THR A 322 -4.16 10.98 -18.74
C THR A 322 -5.22 12.04 -18.51
N LEU A 323 -5.33 12.49 -17.26
CA LEU A 323 -6.24 13.56 -16.88
C LEU A 323 -5.58 14.90 -17.23
N GLU A 324 -6.23 15.69 -18.09
CA GLU A 324 -5.77 17.04 -18.40
C GLU A 324 -5.98 17.99 -17.21
N ARG A 325 -7.03 17.73 -16.41
CA ARG A 325 -7.36 18.52 -15.24
C ARG A 325 -8.19 17.72 -14.24
N VAL A 326 -7.84 17.85 -12.96
CA VAL A 326 -8.63 17.40 -11.81
C VAL A 326 -9.00 18.63 -10.99
N GLN A 327 -10.29 18.85 -10.76
CA GLN A 327 -10.78 19.94 -9.92
C GLN A 327 -11.64 19.38 -8.81
N TRP A 328 -11.57 20.02 -7.66
CA TRP A 328 -12.31 19.69 -6.46
C TRP A 328 -13.11 20.94 -6.04
N ASN A 329 -14.38 20.78 -5.70
CA ASN A 329 -15.25 21.86 -5.24
C ASN A 329 -16.37 21.34 -4.33
N ASP A 330 -16.24 21.63 -3.04
CA ASP A 330 -17.17 21.25 -1.98
C ASP A 330 -17.46 19.74 -1.96
N GLY A 331 -16.40 18.93 -2.05
CA GLY A 331 -16.41 17.46 -2.01
C GLY A 331 -16.72 16.79 -3.34
N ASN A 332 -16.92 17.58 -4.40
CA ASN A 332 -17.19 17.08 -5.74
C ASN A 332 -15.94 17.20 -6.61
N PHE A 333 -15.56 16.12 -7.27
CA PHE A 333 -14.51 16.12 -8.27
C PHE A 333 -15.06 16.39 -9.68
N SER A 334 -14.19 16.94 -10.53
CA SER A 334 -14.37 17.04 -11.98
C SER A 334 -13.08 16.62 -12.68
N LEU A 335 -13.17 15.51 -13.40
CA LEU A 335 -12.07 14.93 -14.19
C LEU A 335 -12.27 15.33 -15.66
N THR A 336 -11.35 16.12 -16.19
CA THR A 336 -11.30 16.43 -17.63
C THR A 336 -10.22 15.58 -18.28
N LEU A 337 -10.58 14.83 -19.32
CA LEU A 337 -9.63 14.11 -20.14
C LEU A 337 -9.86 14.34 -21.64
N ARG A 338 -8.75 14.26 -22.38
CA ARG A 338 -8.79 13.98 -23.81
C ARG A 338 -8.73 12.48 -24.01
N VAL A 339 -9.67 11.95 -24.78
CA VAL A 339 -9.67 10.52 -25.09
C VAL A 339 -8.49 10.21 -26.02
N PRO A 340 -7.56 9.33 -25.63
CA PRO A 340 -6.32 9.11 -26.38
C PRO A 340 -6.53 8.21 -27.60
N MET A 341 -5.60 8.27 -28.56
CA MET A 341 -5.67 7.52 -29.84
C MET A 341 -5.75 6.00 -29.67
N TRP A 342 -5.17 5.45 -28.60
CA TRP A 342 -5.20 4.01 -28.31
C TRP A 342 -6.58 3.55 -27.84
N ASN A 343 -7.48 4.46 -27.49
CA ASN A 343 -8.78 4.11 -26.97
C ASN A 343 -9.65 3.49 -28.08
N PRO A 344 -10.29 2.34 -27.83
CA PRO A 344 -11.21 1.75 -28.80
C PRO A 344 -12.41 2.66 -29.07
N LEU A 345 -12.98 2.55 -30.27
CA LEU A 345 -14.19 3.28 -30.66
C LEU A 345 -15.45 2.61 -30.09
N GLY A 346 -16.58 3.31 -30.14
CA GLY A 346 -17.85 2.79 -29.62
C GLY A 346 -18.01 3.03 -28.12
N VAL A 347 -18.91 2.30 -27.47
CA VAL A 347 -19.20 2.49 -26.04
C VAL A 347 -18.08 1.90 -25.20
N GLN A 348 -17.40 2.74 -24.41
CA GLN A 348 -16.26 2.36 -23.59
C GLN A 348 -16.50 2.62 -22.10
N PRO A 349 -15.99 1.74 -21.21
CA PRO A 349 -16.06 1.94 -19.77
C PRO A 349 -14.95 2.88 -19.27
N PHE A 350 -15.31 3.67 -18.27
CA PHE A 350 -14.43 4.61 -17.57
C PHE A 350 -14.57 4.36 -16.07
N HIS A 351 -13.50 3.85 -15.46
CA HIS A 351 -13.44 3.51 -14.04
C HIS A 351 -12.73 4.63 -13.28
N VAL A 352 -13.46 5.36 -12.45
CA VAL A 352 -12.91 6.34 -11.51
C VAL A 352 -12.57 5.61 -10.22
N THR A 353 -11.31 5.65 -9.81
CA THR A 353 -10.84 4.98 -8.59
C THR A 353 -10.18 5.99 -7.67
N SER A 354 -10.64 6.07 -6.43
CA SER A 354 -9.88 6.70 -5.34
C SER A 354 -8.81 5.73 -4.88
N GLY A 355 -7.55 6.15 -4.91
CA GLY A 355 -6.45 5.34 -4.41
C GLY A 355 -6.52 5.10 -2.91
N LEU A 356 -5.77 4.10 -2.43
CA LEU A 356 -5.49 3.91 -1.00
C LEU A 356 -4.84 5.19 -0.44
N ASN A 357 -5.37 5.74 0.65
CA ASN A 357 -4.83 6.93 1.28
C ASN A 357 -4.37 6.61 2.72
N THR A 358 -3.09 6.28 2.86
CA THR A 358 -2.46 5.94 4.15
C THR A 358 -2.43 7.11 5.12
N THR A 359 -2.36 8.35 4.63
CA THR A 359 -2.32 9.55 5.50
C THR A 359 -3.66 9.76 6.21
N ARG A 360 -4.76 9.36 5.57
CA ARG A 360 -6.13 9.52 6.10
C ARG A 360 -6.78 8.20 6.53
N ASN A 361 -6.05 7.08 6.44
CA ASN A 361 -6.51 5.70 6.66
C ASN A 361 -7.80 5.37 5.89
N LEU A 362 -7.79 5.64 4.58
CA LEU A 362 -8.90 5.35 3.67
C LEU A 362 -8.52 4.24 2.69
N ASN A 363 -9.39 3.23 2.57
CA ASN A 363 -9.30 2.22 1.53
C ASN A 363 -9.66 2.80 0.16
N SER A 364 -9.35 2.06 -0.89
CA SER A 364 -9.72 2.45 -2.26
C SER A 364 -11.20 2.24 -2.53
N GLY A 365 -11.82 3.17 -3.26
CA GLY A 365 -13.18 3.03 -3.80
C GLY A 365 -13.20 3.18 -5.31
N MET A 366 -14.17 2.59 -5.99
CA MET A 366 -14.29 2.64 -7.46
C MET A 366 -15.74 2.83 -7.92
N ALA A 367 -15.92 3.64 -8.96
CA ALA A 367 -17.15 3.75 -9.73
C ALA A 367 -16.88 3.61 -11.22
N VAL A 368 -17.88 3.16 -11.98
CA VAL A 368 -17.79 2.99 -13.44
C VAL A 368 -18.87 3.79 -14.15
N THR A 369 -18.50 4.39 -15.28
CA THR A 369 -19.43 5.02 -16.22
C THR A 369 -19.09 4.65 -17.66
N PHE A 370 -19.95 5.00 -18.60
CA PHE A 370 -19.81 4.65 -20.02
C PHE A 370 -20.01 5.87 -20.90
N ALA A 371 -19.15 6.03 -21.91
CA ALA A 371 -19.25 7.06 -22.94
C ALA A 371 -19.03 6.46 -24.34
N LEU A 372 -19.69 7.04 -25.34
CA LEU A 372 -19.50 6.71 -26.75
C LEU A 372 -18.27 7.43 -27.31
N ILE A 373 -17.31 6.66 -27.79
CA ILE A 373 -16.07 7.18 -28.35
C ILE A 373 -16.19 7.19 -29.86
N LYS A 374 -16.15 8.40 -30.43
CA LYS A 374 -16.17 8.65 -31.86
C LYS A 374 -14.78 9.04 -32.36
N VAL A 375 -14.58 8.99 -33.67
CA VAL A 375 -13.37 9.51 -34.32
C VAL A 375 -13.75 10.25 -35.60
N ASP A 376 -12.99 11.30 -35.92
CA ASP A 376 -13.02 11.89 -37.25
C ASP A 376 -12.39 10.91 -38.23
N ALA A 377 -13.07 10.64 -39.34
CA ALA A 377 -12.64 9.67 -40.33
C ALA A 377 -12.88 10.16 -41.75
N THR A 378 -12.05 9.66 -42.66
CA THR A 378 -12.17 9.87 -44.09
C THR A 378 -12.65 8.58 -44.75
N ILE A 379 -13.75 8.67 -45.51
CA ILE A 379 -14.30 7.55 -46.31
C ILE A 379 -14.02 7.82 -47.79
N VAL A 380 -13.31 6.91 -48.45
CA VAL A 380 -12.95 7.00 -49.87
C VAL A 380 -13.48 5.79 -50.62
N VAL A 381 -14.11 6.02 -51.77
CA VAL A 381 -14.57 4.96 -52.67
C VAL A 381 -13.69 4.99 -53.92
N GLU A 382 -13.02 3.89 -54.21
CA GLU A 382 -12.24 3.68 -55.41
C GLU A 382 -12.91 2.61 -56.27
N LEU A 383 -13.07 2.90 -57.56
CA LEU A 383 -13.60 1.96 -58.55
C LEU A 383 -12.47 1.48 -59.45
N ASP A 384 -12.53 0.22 -59.85
CA ASP A 384 -11.65 -0.32 -60.86
C ASP A 384 -12.00 0.28 -62.24
N GLU A 385 -11.00 0.40 -63.12
CA GLU A 385 -11.23 0.87 -64.50
C GLU A 385 -11.96 -0.20 -65.31
N VAL A 386 -12.97 0.20 -66.08
CA VAL A 386 -13.73 -0.69 -66.95
C VAL A 386 -13.21 -0.52 -68.38
N VAL A 387 -12.65 -1.60 -68.95
CA VAL A 387 -12.06 -1.64 -70.30
C VAL A 387 -12.85 -2.62 -71.15
N GLU A 388 -13.52 -2.11 -72.20
CA GLU A 388 -14.34 -2.92 -73.11
C GLU A 388 -13.52 -4.07 -73.72
N ASP A 389 -14.10 -5.27 -73.75
CA ASP A 389 -13.49 -6.52 -74.22
C ASP A 389 -12.22 -7.01 -73.45
N GLU A 390 -11.76 -6.32 -72.41
CA GLU A 390 -10.58 -6.71 -71.61
C GLU A 390 -10.90 -6.94 -70.11
N GLU A 391 -11.51 -5.96 -69.43
CA GLU A 391 -11.82 -5.98 -67.98
C GLU A 391 -13.15 -5.26 -67.75
N GLU A 392 -14.24 -6.02 -67.64
CA GLU A 392 -15.61 -5.48 -67.56
C GLU A 392 -16.29 -5.77 -66.22
N ASP A 393 -15.54 -6.25 -65.22
CA ASP A 393 -16.06 -6.48 -63.88
C ASP A 393 -16.34 -5.13 -63.19
N PHE A 394 -17.58 -4.93 -62.73
CA PHE A 394 -17.92 -3.76 -61.94
C PHE A 394 -17.51 -3.98 -60.48
N ALA A 395 -16.27 -3.62 -60.16
CA ALA A 395 -15.62 -3.87 -58.87
C ALA A 395 -14.92 -2.61 -58.30
N GLY A 396 -14.53 -2.70 -57.03
CA GLY A 396 -13.81 -1.63 -56.35
C GLY A 396 -13.61 -1.85 -54.86
N ARG A 397 -13.16 -0.80 -54.18
CA ARG A 397 -12.85 -0.80 -52.74
C ARG A 397 -13.35 0.45 -52.06
N ILE A 398 -13.81 0.30 -50.82
CA ILE A 398 -14.15 1.39 -49.91
C ILE A 398 -13.13 1.38 -48.77
N PHE A 399 -12.49 2.51 -48.53
CA PHE A 399 -11.56 2.72 -47.43
C PHE A 399 -12.21 3.60 -46.37
N VAL A 400 -12.10 3.20 -45.11
CA VAL A 400 -12.53 4.01 -43.96
C VAL A 400 -11.35 4.14 -43.01
N ASN A 401 -10.74 5.32 -42.97
CA ASN A 401 -9.53 5.55 -42.18
C ASN A 401 -9.80 6.59 -41.11
N ALA A 402 -9.33 6.35 -39.89
CA ALA A 402 -9.37 7.33 -38.82
C ALA A 402 -8.36 8.46 -39.09
N ASP A 403 -8.79 9.71 -38.97
CA ASP A 403 -7.95 10.87 -39.31
C ASP A 403 -6.81 11.09 -38.29
N ASP A 404 -6.99 10.60 -37.05
CA ASP A 404 -6.01 10.78 -35.97
C ASP A 404 -4.85 9.77 -36.03
N SER A 405 -5.14 8.50 -36.33
CA SER A 405 -4.13 7.43 -36.41
C SER A 405 -3.73 7.08 -37.85
N GLY A 406 -4.56 7.37 -38.84
CA GLY A 406 -4.42 6.88 -40.22
C GLY A 406 -4.77 5.42 -40.41
N GLU A 407 -5.14 4.72 -39.32
CA GLU A 407 -5.48 3.29 -39.33
C GLU A 407 -6.90 3.08 -39.86
N GLY A 408 -7.11 1.91 -40.46
CA GLY A 408 -8.41 1.48 -40.92
C GLY A 408 -9.43 1.27 -39.79
N ILE A 409 -10.69 1.55 -40.06
CA ILE A 409 -11.80 1.35 -39.13
C ILE A 409 -12.59 0.11 -39.57
N PRO A 410 -12.49 -1.03 -38.84
CA PRO A 410 -13.25 -2.23 -39.15
C PRO A 410 -14.74 -2.08 -38.85
N ASP A 411 -15.52 -3.01 -39.38
CA ASP A 411 -16.95 -3.21 -39.09
C ASP A 411 -17.84 -2.02 -39.48
N VAL A 412 -17.45 -1.26 -40.50
CA VAL A 412 -18.27 -0.21 -41.10
C VAL A 412 -18.97 -0.81 -42.32
N GLY A 413 -20.30 -0.87 -42.25
CA GLY A 413 -21.14 -1.52 -43.24
C GLY A 413 -21.66 -0.55 -44.29
N PHE A 414 -21.64 -0.96 -45.55
CA PHE A 414 -22.14 -0.21 -46.69
C PHE A 414 -23.13 -1.05 -47.51
N SER A 415 -24.18 -0.40 -47.97
CA SER A 415 -25.13 -0.92 -48.94
C SER A 415 -24.87 -0.28 -50.31
N LEU A 416 -24.59 -1.10 -51.30
CA LEU A 416 -24.19 -0.71 -52.64
C LEU A 416 -25.32 -1.03 -53.64
N TYR A 417 -25.56 -0.12 -54.58
CA TYR A 417 -26.52 -0.27 -55.68
C TYR A 417 -25.92 0.25 -56.97
N LEU A 418 -26.29 -0.35 -58.09
CA LEU A 418 -25.97 0.18 -59.42
C LEU A 418 -27.16 0.98 -59.96
N GLU A 419 -26.88 2.13 -60.59
CA GLU A 419 -27.87 3.03 -61.17
C GLU A 419 -27.54 3.32 -62.64
N TYR A 420 -28.56 3.25 -63.49
CA TYR A 420 -28.46 3.64 -64.89
C TYR A 420 -28.46 5.17 -65.02
N ALA A 421 -27.95 5.70 -66.14
CA ALA A 421 -27.95 7.14 -66.44
C ALA A 421 -29.34 7.84 -66.37
N ASN A 422 -30.44 7.08 -66.44
CA ASN A 422 -31.81 7.60 -66.28
C ASN A 422 -32.28 7.72 -64.80
N GLY A 423 -31.41 7.41 -63.84
CA GLY A 423 -31.68 7.43 -62.40
C GLY A 423 -32.47 6.22 -61.87
N SER A 424 -32.70 5.19 -62.71
CA SER A 424 -33.30 3.94 -62.25
C SER A 424 -32.24 2.95 -61.79
N ARG A 425 -32.51 2.23 -60.72
CA ARG A 425 -31.57 1.27 -60.13
C ARG A 425 -31.70 -0.10 -60.79
N VAL A 426 -30.56 -0.77 -60.96
CA VAL A 426 -30.49 -2.13 -61.48
C VAL A 426 -31.29 -3.07 -60.56
N VAL A 427 -32.10 -3.93 -61.16
CA VAL A 427 -32.87 -4.96 -60.44
C VAL A 427 -32.16 -6.30 -60.55
N GLN A 428 -32.37 -7.16 -59.55
CA GLN A 428 -31.83 -8.51 -59.55
C GLN A 428 -32.47 -9.36 -60.67
N ASP A 429 -31.67 -10.24 -61.28
CA ASP A 429 -32.13 -11.15 -62.34
C ASP A 429 -33.39 -11.93 -61.96
N GLY A 430 -34.34 -11.97 -62.89
CA GLY A 430 -35.62 -12.65 -62.71
C GLY A 430 -36.59 -11.94 -61.77
N SER A 431 -36.26 -10.75 -61.26
CA SER A 431 -37.15 -9.90 -60.46
C SER A 431 -37.61 -8.67 -61.23
N SER A 432 -38.87 -8.27 -61.04
CA SER A 432 -39.42 -7.05 -61.61
C SER A 432 -39.40 -5.85 -60.66
N SER A 433 -38.96 -6.04 -59.41
CA SER A 433 -39.04 -5.00 -58.37
C SER A 433 -37.93 -5.02 -57.32
N GLN A 434 -37.19 -6.12 -57.19
CA GLN A 434 -36.12 -6.23 -56.20
C GLN A 434 -34.84 -5.60 -56.75
N LEU A 435 -34.35 -4.56 -56.09
CA LEU A 435 -33.09 -3.90 -56.44
C LEU A 435 -31.91 -4.84 -56.22
N LEU A 436 -30.94 -4.79 -57.13
CA LEU A 436 -29.63 -5.41 -56.93
C LEU A 436 -28.91 -4.64 -55.81
N LYS A 437 -28.77 -5.30 -54.65
CA LYS A 437 -28.13 -4.74 -53.46
C LYS A 437 -26.95 -5.62 -53.07
N LEU A 438 -25.78 -5.03 -52.93
CA LEU A 438 -24.62 -5.67 -52.33
C LEU A 438 -24.33 -5.03 -50.96
N VAL A 439 -24.10 -5.83 -49.92
CA VAL A 439 -23.73 -5.34 -48.59
C VAL A 439 -22.28 -5.75 -48.35
N VAL A 440 -21.44 -4.76 -48.04
CA VAL A 440 -20.03 -4.97 -47.71
C VAL A 440 -19.70 -4.34 -46.37
N VAL A 441 -18.71 -4.89 -45.69
CA VAL A 441 -18.25 -4.44 -44.37
C VAL A 441 -16.74 -4.32 -44.40
N THR A 442 -16.19 -3.27 -43.81
CA THR A 442 -14.74 -3.10 -43.74
C THR A 442 -14.09 -4.16 -42.85
N ASP A 443 -12.95 -4.68 -43.31
CA ASP A 443 -12.10 -5.58 -42.54
C ASP A 443 -11.24 -4.83 -41.50
N ASN A 444 -10.31 -5.53 -40.85
CA ASN A 444 -9.41 -4.97 -39.84
C ASN A 444 -8.54 -3.81 -40.35
N ASP A 445 -8.29 -3.74 -41.66
CA ASP A 445 -7.53 -2.67 -42.30
C ASP A 445 -8.44 -1.52 -42.79
N GLY A 446 -9.72 -1.56 -42.43
CA GLY A 446 -10.70 -0.53 -42.81
C GLY A 446 -11.11 -0.61 -44.28
N VAL A 447 -10.90 -1.76 -44.93
CA VAL A 447 -11.15 -1.93 -46.37
C VAL A 447 -12.35 -2.84 -46.61
N ALA A 448 -13.28 -2.39 -47.46
CA ALA A 448 -14.36 -3.21 -47.97
C ALA A 448 -14.21 -3.37 -49.49
N THR A 449 -13.83 -4.56 -49.96
CA THR A 449 -13.76 -4.88 -51.39
C THR A 449 -15.11 -5.39 -51.88
N PHE A 450 -15.52 -5.01 -53.08
CA PHE A 450 -16.77 -5.45 -53.68
C PHE A 450 -16.62 -5.73 -55.17
N ALA A 451 -17.44 -6.64 -55.69
CA ALA A 451 -17.57 -6.93 -57.11
C ALA A 451 -19.02 -7.33 -57.41
N PHE A 452 -19.61 -6.72 -58.43
CA PHE A 452 -20.92 -7.11 -58.94
C PHE A 452 -20.74 -8.12 -60.08
N ASN A 453 -20.84 -9.40 -59.75
CA ASN A 453 -20.66 -10.48 -60.72
C ASN A 453 -21.95 -10.72 -61.52
N HIS A 454 -21.87 -10.68 -62.85
CA HIS A 454 -22.97 -10.98 -63.78
C HIS A 454 -22.41 -11.47 -65.14
N ASP A 455 -23.24 -12.14 -65.95
CA ASP A 455 -22.87 -12.61 -67.30
C ASP A 455 -23.98 -12.21 -68.29
N PRO A 456 -23.75 -11.25 -69.21
CA PRO A 456 -22.50 -10.50 -69.43
C PRO A 456 -22.14 -9.55 -68.27
N PRO A 457 -20.86 -9.18 -68.02
CA PRO A 457 -20.47 -8.35 -66.87
C PRO A 457 -21.18 -6.99 -66.82
N TYR A 458 -21.41 -6.45 -65.62
CA TYR A 458 -22.10 -5.15 -65.48
C TYR A 458 -21.29 -3.96 -66.02
N GLY A 459 -19.98 -4.11 -66.27
CA GLY A 459 -19.16 -3.12 -66.97
C GLY A 459 -19.31 -3.16 -68.49
N ASP A 460 -20.02 -4.14 -69.07
CA ASP A 460 -20.36 -4.14 -70.50
C ASP A 460 -21.35 -2.99 -70.79
N ALA A 461 -20.78 -1.86 -71.19
CA ALA A 461 -21.53 -0.66 -71.49
C ALA A 461 -22.40 -0.79 -72.76
N SER A 462 -22.16 -1.79 -73.61
CA SER A 462 -23.00 -2.05 -74.78
C SER A 462 -24.35 -2.68 -74.39
N GLU A 463 -24.37 -3.48 -73.32
CA GLU A 463 -25.57 -4.12 -72.78
C GLU A 463 -26.25 -3.25 -71.70
N PHE A 464 -25.49 -2.75 -70.72
CA PHE A 464 -26.05 -2.05 -69.55
C PHE A 464 -25.93 -0.52 -69.62
N GLY A 465 -25.17 0.02 -70.58
CA GLY A 465 -24.77 1.42 -70.56
C GLY A 465 -23.79 1.74 -69.43
N GLU A 466 -23.41 3.01 -69.31
CA GLU A 466 -22.57 3.45 -68.19
C GLU A 466 -23.39 3.42 -66.88
N LEU A 467 -22.93 2.60 -65.93
CA LEU A 467 -23.52 2.48 -64.60
C LEU A 467 -22.80 3.35 -63.58
N THR A 468 -23.57 3.92 -62.65
CA THR A 468 -23.10 4.66 -61.48
C THR A 468 -23.25 3.81 -60.23
N LEU A 469 -22.22 3.76 -59.39
CA LEU A 469 -22.30 3.17 -58.06
C LEU A 469 -22.93 4.16 -57.07
N LEU A 470 -23.98 3.72 -56.39
CA LEU A 470 -24.52 4.39 -55.22
C LEU A 470 -24.09 3.66 -53.95
N VAL A 471 -23.46 4.39 -53.04
CA VAL A 471 -22.97 3.87 -51.76
C VAL A 471 -23.76 4.51 -50.63
N LEU A 472 -24.42 3.69 -49.81
CA LEU A 472 -25.11 4.11 -48.60
C LEU A 472 -24.45 3.49 -47.38
N LEU A 473 -24.19 4.30 -46.36
CA LEU A 473 -23.74 3.78 -45.07
C LEU A 473 -24.89 3.03 -44.38
N ASP A 474 -24.63 1.79 -43.97
CA ASP A 474 -25.61 0.87 -43.40
C ASP A 474 -25.40 0.67 -41.89
N ALA A 475 -24.15 0.48 -41.44
CA ALA A 475 -23.82 0.23 -40.03
C ALA A 475 -22.44 0.78 -39.64
N GLY A 476 -22.20 0.99 -38.34
CA GLY A 476 -20.91 1.42 -37.80
C GLY A 476 -20.64 2.93 -37.87
N GLY A 477 -21.54 3.71 -38.47
CA GLY A 477 -21.44 5.17 -38.57
C GLY A 477 -21.51 5.88 -37.23
N GLU A 478 -22.12 5.29 -36.21
CA GLU A 478 -22.20 5.83 -34.85
C GLU A 478 -20.84 6.01 -34.16
N ARG A 479 -19.80 5.33 -34.67
CA ARG A 479 -18.40 5.47 -34.24
C ARG A 479 -17.66 6.61 -34.96
N LEU A 480 -18.27 7.19 -35.99
CA LEU A 480 -17.73 8.30 -36.75
C LEU A 480 -18.38 9.61 -36.29
N THR A 481 -17.68 10.73 -36.47
CA THR A 481 -18.28 12.03 -36.20
C THR A 481 -19.34 12.40 -37.24
N ASP A 482 -20.30 13.21 -36.82
CA ASP A 482 -21.37 13.68 -37.70
C ASP A 482 -20.80 14.51 -38.88
N ALA A 483 -19.65 15.16 -38.67
CA ALA A 483 -18.93 15.89 -39.71
C ALA A 483 -18.38 14.95 -40.80
N SER A 484 -17.71 13.86 -40.42
CA SER A 484 -17.22 12.84 -41.35
C SER A 484 -18.36 12.18 -42.13
N LEU A 485 -19.46 11.86 -41.44
CA LEU A 485 -20.66 11.31 -42.07
C LEU A 485 -21.26 12.26 -43.09
N ALA A 486 -21.40 13.55 -42.75
CA ALA A 486 -21.93 14.57 -43.66
C ALA A 486 -21.01 14.79 -44.87
N ALA A 487 -19.69 14.79 -44.66
CA ALA A 487 -18.71 14.91 -45.75
C ALA A 487 -18.80 13.73 -46.73
N PHE A 488 -18.89 12.50 -46.21
CA PHE A 488 -19.10 11.33 -47.05
C PHE A 488 -20.44 11.37 -47.79
N GLN A 489 -21.52 11.73 -47.12
CA GLN A 489 -22.85 11.83 -47.73
C GLN A 489 -22.91 12.86 -48.86
N ALA A 490 -22.18 13.99 -48.73
CA ALA A 490 -22.09 14.98 -49.79
C ALA A 490 -21.42 14.41 -51.05
N ASN A 491 -20.34 13.64 -50.88
CA ASN A 491 -19.66 12.97 -52.00
C ASN A 491 -20.51 11.84 -52.59
N ALA A 492 -21.11 11.00 -51.74
CA ALA A 492 -21.91 9.86 -52.17
C ALA A 492 -23.24 10.26 -52.86
N ALA A 493 -23.74 11.48 -52.63
CA ALA A 493 -24.92 12.01 -53.29
C ALA A 493 -24.74 12.21 -54.81
N GLU A 494 -23.49 12.39 -55.27
CA GLU A 494 -23.17 12.50 -56.70
C GLU A 494 -23.07 11.15 -57.41
N GLY A 495 -22.98 10.05 -56.64
CA GLY A 495 -22.65 8.72 -57.14
C GLY A 495 -21.17 8.60 -57.55
N PHE A 496 -20.70 7.36 -57.69
CA PHE A 496 -19.32 7.08 -58.10
C PHE A 496 -19.33 6.39 -59.46
N ASN A 497 -18.66 6.97 -60.45
CA ASN A 497 -18.60 6.44 -61.81
C ASN A 497 -17.22 5.81 -62.05
N PRO A 498 -17.13 4.58 -62.58
CA PRO A 498 -15.84 4.05 -63.01
C PRO A 498 -15.37 4.79 -64.26
N ALA A 499 -14.07 4.74 -64.53
CA ALA A 499 -13.54 5.21 -65.80
C ALA A 499 -13.80 4.14 -66.87
N TYR A 500 -14.59 4.47 -67.89
CA TYR A 500 -14.83 3.58 -69.04
C TYR A 500 -13.86 3.88 -70.18
N THR A 501 -13.28 2.82 -70.74
CA THR A 501 -12.41 2.88 -71.93
C THR A 501 -13.00 1.98 -73.03
N TYR A 502 -13.38 2.55 -74.18
CA TYR A 502 -14.06 1.87 -75.29
C TYR A 502 -13.12 1.45 -76.43
N SER A 503 -13.40 0.30 -77.05
CA SER A 503 -12.61 -0.39 -78.08
C SER A 503 -12.38 0.41 -79.38
N ASP A 504 -13.27 1.35 -79.74
CA ASP A 504 -13.11 2.22 -80.92
C ASP A 504 -12.24 3.48 -80.67
N GLU A 505 -12.06 3.88 -79.40
CA GLU A 505 -11.01 4.82 -78.98
C GLU A 505 -9.68 4.11 -78.68
N ALA A 506 -9.70 2.78 -78.56
CA ALA A 506 -8.52 1.92 -78.51
C ALA A 506 -7.86 1.75 -79.90
N SER A 507 -7.68 2.86 -80.64
CA SER A 507 -6.69 2.87 -81.71
C SER A 507 -5.30 2.67 -81.09
N SER A 508 -4.52 1.77 -81.68
CA SER A 508 -3.14 1.38 -81.34
C SER A 508 -2.10 2.50 -81.15
N THR A 509 -2.52 3.76 -81.14
CA THR A 509 -1.74 4.96 -80.83
C THR A 509 -2.01 5.56 -79.44
N ALA A 510 -3.00 5.06 -78.68
CA ALA A 510 -3.29 5.53 -77.30
C ALA A 510 -2.56 4.74 -76.20
N ARG A 511 -2.08 3.51 -76.47
CA ARG A 511 -1.29 2.69 -75.53
C ARG A 511 0.10 3.28 -75.21
N ALA A 512 0.58 4.27 -75.97
CA ALA A 512 1.88 4.92 -75.73
C ALA A 512 1.79 6.19 -74.85
N LEU A 513 0.62 6.84 -74.74
CA LEU A 513 0.49 8.11 -74.01
C LEU A 513 -0.18 7.94 -72.64
N VAL A 514 -1.24 7.13 -72.53
CA VAL A 514 -1.80 6.72 -71.22
C VAL A 514 -0.82 5.79 -70.51
N GLY A 515 -0.18 4.89 -71.26
CA GLY A 515 0.97 4.13 -70.78
C GLY A 515 2.07 5.03 -70.24
N SER A 516 2.31 6.22 -70.81
CA SER A 516 3.34 7.16 -70.31
C SER A 516 2.91 7.98 -69.10
N ILE A 517 1.61 8.21 -68.86
CA ILE A 517 1.08 8.94 -67.69
C ILE A 517 0.81 7.98 -66.53
N VAL A 518 0.30 6.78 -66.79
CA VAL A 518 0.25 5.67 -65.84
C VAL A 518 1.65 5.15 -65.55
N LEU A 519 2.60 5.13 -66.51
CA LEU A 519 4.03 4.96 -66.18
C LEU A 519 4.65 6.21 -65.59
N LEU A 520 4.13 7.43 -65.72
CA LEU A 520 4.69 8.58 -65.00
C LEU A 520 4.20 8.63 -63.56
N VAL A 521 2.97 8.19 -63.29
CA VAL A 521 2.37 8.05 -61.95
C VAL A 521 2.84 6.75 -61.31
N ALA A 522 2.95 5.66 -62.06
CA ALA A 522 3.57 4.43 -61.62
C ALA A 522 5.10 4.48 -61.65
N ALA A 523 5.78 5.39 -62.37
CA ALA A 523 7.22 5.69 -62.21
C ALA A 523 7.47 6.93 -61.35
N LEU A 524 6.44 7.64 -60.90
CA LEU A 524 6.47 8.48 -59.70
C LEU A 524 6.23 7.61 -58.48
N ALA A 525 5.38 6.59 -58.54
CA ALA A 525 5.16 5.63 -57.45
C ALA A 525 6.28 4.60 -57.39
N VAL A 526 6.70 3.99 -58.51
CA VAL A 526 7.94 3.21 -58.66
C VAL A 526 9.15 4.13 -58.57
N GLY A 527 9.08 5.40 -58.96
CA GLY A 527 10.16 6.36 -58.69
C GLY A 527 10.25 6.75 -57.23
N LEU A 528 9.15 6.81 -56.50
CA LEU A 528 9.08 7.07 -55.06
C LEU A 528 9.37 5.79 -54.26
N VAL A 529 9.06 4.61 -54.80
CA VAL A 529 9.44 3.28 -54.28
C VAL A 529 10.89 2.96 -54.64
N LEU A 530 11.42 3.38 -55.78
CA LEU A 530 12.85 3.31 -56.17
C LEU A 530 13.64 4.44 -55.53
N TYR A 531 13.05 5.58 -55.20
CA TYR A 531 13.65 6.67 -54.42
C TYR A 531 13.65 6.30 -52.94
N ARG A 532 12.58 5.69 -52.40
CA ARG A 532 12.57 5.04 -51.09
C ARG A 532 13.52 3.84 -51.06
N ARG A 533 13.59 3.01 -52.11
CA ARG A 533 14.55 1.88 -52.21
C ARG A 533 15.99 2.34 -52.45
N ARG A 534 16.24 3.44 -53.18
CA ARG A 534 17.57 4.06 -53.31
C ARG A 534 17.95 4.72 -52.00
N GLN A 535 17.03 5.42 -51.33
CA GLN A 535 17.24 5.93 -49.97
C GLN A 535 17.53 4.79 -49.00
N GLN A 536 16.81 3.66 -49.07
CA GLN A 536 17.09 2.45 -48.29
C GLN A 536 18.45 1.84 -48.67
N ALA A 537 18.83 1.79 -49.94
CA ALA A 537 20.11 1.26 -50.38
C ALA A 537 21.29 2.14 -49.92
N THR A 538 21.15 3.47 -49.97
CA THR A 538 22.14 4.43 -49.45
C THR A 538 22.14 4.49 -47.92
N LEU A 539 20.99 4.29 -47.27
CA LEU A 539 20.87 4.14 -45.82
C LEU A 539 21.54 2.84 -45.36
N MET A 540 21.37 1.76 -46.11
CA MET A 540 22.07 0.49 -45.89
C MET A 540 23.58 0.66 -46.10
N GLU A 541 24.02 1.49 -47.04
CA GLU A 541 25.44 1.78 -47.28
C GLU A 541 26.04 2.60 -46.13
N GLU A 542 25.40 3.70 -45.74
CA GLU A 542 25.81 4.54 -44.59
C GLU A 542 25.75 3.76 -43.26
N ALA A 543 24.71 2.93 -43.04
CA ALA A 543 24.62 2.09 -41.85
C ALA A 543 25.68 0.99 -41.84
N ALA A 544 25.98 0.36 -42.97
CA ALA A 544 27.07 -0.62 -43.08
C ALA A 544 28.44 0.01 -42.80
N GLU A 545 28.67 1.25 -43.25
CA GLU A 545 29.88 2.01 -42.92
C GLU A 545 29.99 2.30 -41.41
N VAL A 546 28.89 2.70 -40.75
CA VAL A 546 28.86 2.92 -39.29
C VAL A 546 29.13 1.63 -38.53
N PHE A 547 28.54 0.51 -38.95
CA PHE A 547 28.79 -0.81 -38.34
C PHE A 547 30.24 -1.26 -38.53
N ALA A 548 30.79 -1.13 -39.75
CA ALA A 548 32.17 -1.52 -40.05
C ALA A 548 33.19 -0.66 -39.30
N TYR A 549 32.99 0.67 -39.27
CA TYR A 549 33.84 1.59 -38.52
C TYR A 549 33.82 1.28 -37.02
N THR A 550 32.65 1.01 -36.44
CA THR A 550 32.53 0.64 -35.03
C THR A 550 33.20 -0.71 -34.74
N ALA A 551 33.06 -1.70 -35.63
CA ALA A 551 33.73 -2.98 -35.48
C ALA A 551 35.26 -2.85 -35.53
N GLU A 552 35.78 -1.90 -36.32
CA GLU A 552 37.21 -1.56 -36.35
C GLU A 552 37.68 -0.86 -35.07
N LEU A 553 36.93 0.12 -34.54
CA LEU A 553 37.24 0.78 -33.26
C LEU A 553 37.26 -0.22 -32.10
N LEU A 554 36.29 -1.14 -32.06
CA LEU A 554 36.24 -2.22 -31.07
C LEU A 554 37.41 -3.20 -31.21
N ALA A 555 37.92 -3.41 -32.43
CA ALA A 555 39.09 -4.23 -32.69
C ALA A 555 40.43 -3.53 -32.38
N ALA A 556 40.45 -2.18 -32.45
CA ALA A 556 41.60 -1.35 -32.11
C ALA A 556 41.79 -1.14 -30.59
N GLY A 557 40.80 -1.55 -29.78
CA GLY A 557 40.86 -1.50 -28.32
C GLY A 557 40.38 -0.18 -27.71
N ASP A 558 39.59 0.61 -28.45
CA ASP A 558 38.97 1.83 -27.92
C ASP A 558 37.88 1.51 -26.87
N SER A 559 37.47 2.53 -26.12
CA SER A 559 36.46 2.42 -25.04
C SER A 559 35.18 1.76 -25.56
N VAL A 560 34.96 0.49 -25.19
CA VAL A 560 33.89 -0.38 -25.69
C VAL A 560 32.51 0.30 -25.63
N ARG A 561 32.19 0.89 -24.48
CA ARG A 561 30.91 1.58 -24.27
C ARG A 561 30.77 2.83 -25.13
N GLU A 562 31.85 3.58 -25.30
CA GLU A 562 31.85 4.80 -26.11
C GLU A 562 31.71 4.47 -27.60
N ALA A 563 32.42 3.44 -28.09
CA ALA A 563 32.29 2.96 -29.46
C ALA A 563 30.87 2.49 -29.77
N ILE A 564 30.23 1.73 -28.86
CA ILE A 564 28.85 1.26 -29.03
C ILE A 564 27.85 2.42 -28.98
N PHE A 565 28.04 3.37 -28.06
CA PHE A 565 27.16 4.54 -27.96
C PHE A 565 27.31 5.49 -29.16
N GLN A 566 28.53 5.62 -29.68
CA GLN A 566 28.82 6.38 -30.89
C GLN A 566 28.16 5.72 -32.11
N CYS A 567 28.27 4.40 -32.26
CA CYS A 567 27.56 3.64 -33.29
C CYS A 567 26.05 3.86 -33.22
N TYR A 568 25.46 3.77 -32.02
CA TYR A 568 24.04 4.03 -31.80
C TYR A 568 23.65 5.45 -32.23
N THR A 569 24.46 6.44 -31.85
CA THR A 569 24.22 7.86 -32.16
C THR A 569 24.37 8.14 -33.65
N ASP A 570 25.38 7.60 -34.29
CA ASP A 570 25.62 7.75 -35.73
C ASP A 570 24.52 7.07 -36.55
N LEU A 571 24.02 5.90 -36.13
CA LEU A 571 22.85 5.27 -36.74
C LEU A 571 21.58 6.11 -36.55
N CYS A 572 21.38 6.71 -35.37
CA CYS A 572 20.29 7.66 -35.16
C CYS A 572 20.38 8.83 -36.15
N VAL A 573 21.57 9.39 -36.37
CA VAL A 573 21.79 10.47 -37.35
C VAL A 573 21.51 10.00 -38.77
N VAL A 574 21.96 8.81 -39.16
CA VAL A 574 21.69 8.22 -40.49
C VAL A 574 20.18 8.03 -40.71
N LEU A 575 19.46 7.53 -39.72
CA LEU A 575 18.02 7.29 -39.78
C LEU A 575 17.20 8.62 -39.74
N GLN A 576 17.65 9.63 -38.98
CA GLN A 576 17.03 10.97 -38.94
C GLN A 576 17.16 11.70 -40.27
N LYS A 577 18.34 11.65 -40.91
CA LYS A 577 18.58 12.25 -42.23
C LYS A 577 17.64 11.73 -43.32
N ARG A 578 17.00 10.58 -43.09
CA ARG A 578 16.14 9.88 -44.06
C ARG A 578 14.68 9.78 -43.59
N GLU A 579 14.30 10.57 -42.58
CA GLU A 579 12.92 10.68 -42.05
C GLU A 579 12.35 9.38 -41.42
N PHE A 580 13.18 8.36 -41.18
CA PHE A 580 12.79 7.18 -40.38
C PHE A 580 12.75 7.47 -38.88
N LEU A 581 13.22 8.65 -38.48
CA LEU A 581 13.32 9.13 -37.10
C LEU A 581 12.94 10.62 -37.08
N ARG A 582 11.90 11.01 -36.32
CA ARG A 582 11.28 12.36 -36.40
C ARG A 582 11.86 13.43 -35.45
N ARG A 583 12.52 13.07 -34.33
CA ARG A 583 13.17 13.99 -33.37
C ARG A 583 14.08 13.22 -32.40
N ASP A 584 15.06 13.85 -31.74
CA ASP A 584 16.01 13.24 -30.77
C ASP A 584 15.39 12.13 -29.89
N PHE A 585 15.92 10.90 -29.99
CA PHE A 585 15.36 9.67 -29.39
C PHE A 585 15.92 9.38 -28.00
N GLU A 586 15.06 8.92 -27.08
CA GLU A 586 15.43 8.67 -25.67
C GLU A 586 15.50 7.18 -25.29
N THR A 587 14.93 6.25 -26.05
CA THR A 587 14.92 4.80 -25.70
C THR A 587 15.36 3.87 -26.84
N VAL A 588 15.97 2.72 -26.49
CA VAL A 588 16.51 1.74 -27.45
C VAL A 588 15.41 1.01 -28.23
N ARG A 589 14.23 0.80 -27.62
CA ARG A 589 13.08 0.13 -28.25
C ARG A 589 12.45 0.95 -29.37
N GLU A 590 12.46 2.27 -29.25
CA GLU A 590 12.03 3.17 -30.34
C GLU A 590 13.02 3.13 -31.51
N PHE A 591 14.32 3.02 -31.22
CA PHE A 591 15.35 2.80 -32.24
C PHE A 591 15.18 1.44 -32.92
N GLU A 592 14.86 0.38 -32.18
CA GLU A 592 14.57 -0.95 -32.73
C GLU A 592 13.36 -0.94 -33.68
N ALA A 593 12.27 -0.25 -33.30
CA ALA A 593 11.11 -0.09 -34.18
C ALA A 593 11.48 0.67 -35.47
N ALA A 594 12.29 1.73 -35.34
CA ALA A 594 12.73 2.52 -36.48
C ALA A 594 13.68 1.74 -37.41
N ILE A 595 14.60 0.94 -36.86
CA ILE A 595 15.53 0.13 -37.68
C ILE A 595 14.80 -1.02 -38.38
N ARG A 596 13.78 -1.62 -37.74
CA ARG A 596 12.87 -2.62 -38.36
C ARG A 596 12.08 -2.00 -39.51
N GLN A 597 11.59 -0.77 -39.33
CA GLN A 597 10.91 -0.02 -40.39
C GLN A 597 11.86 0.38 -41.54
N ALA A 598 13.09 0.77 -41.21
CA ALA A 598 14.08 1.24 -42.19
C ALA A 598 14.74 0.09 -42.98
N MET A 599 14.96 -1.06 -42.35
CA MET A 599 15.66 -2.22 -42.92
C MET A 599 14.90 -3.53 -42.69
N PRO A 600 13.69 -3.70 -43.27
CA PRO A 600 12.81 -4.85 -43.02
C PRO A 600 13.35 -6.19 -43.52
N ALA A 601 14.43 -6.18 -44.32
CA ALA A 601 15.07 -7.37 -44.89
C ALA A 601 16.20 -7.95 -44.01
N VAL A 602 16.59 -7.26 -42.94
CA VAL A 602 17.58 -7.77 -41.96
C VAL A 602 16.92 -8.85 -41.11
N SER A 603 17.66 -9.90 -40.78
CA SER A 603 17.10 -10.99 -39.98
C SER A 603 16.76 -10.51 -38.57
N GLU A 604 15.67 -11.05 -38.02
CA GLU A 604 15.26 -10.76 -36.65
C GLU A 604 16.35 -11.14 -35.63
N GLU A 605 17.13 -12.18 -35.92
CA GLU A 605 18.25 -12.60 -35.08
C GLU A 605 19.37 -11.56 -35.04
N ALA A 606 19.71 -10.92 -36.16
CA ALA A 606 20.72 -9.86 -36.20
C ALA A 606 20.27 -8.60 -35.48
N LEU A 607 18.98 -8.25 -35.61
CA LEU A 607 18.40 -7.09 -34.93
C LEU A 607 18.35 -7.29 -33.41
N VAL A 608 17.93 -8.45 -32.93
CA VAL A 608 17.92 -8.77 -31.49
C VAL A 608 19.34 -8.77 -30.92
N GLN A 609 20.34 -9.26 -31.65
CA GLN A 609 21.73 -9.23 -31.21
C GLN A 609 22.27 -7.80 -31.11
N LEU A 610 21.93 -6.94 -32.07
CA LEU A 610 22.30 -5.52 -32.07
C LEU A 610 21.61 -4.76 -30.93
N ASP A 611 20.32 -5.02 -30.72
CA ASP A 611 19.50 -4.39 -29.69
C ASP A 611 20.03 -4.69 -28.28
N ASN A 612 20.33 -5.96 -27.99
CA ASN A 612 20.93 -6.37 -26.73
C ASN A 612 22.26 -5.65 -26.44
N VAL A 613 23.07 -5.39 -27.47
CA VAL A 613 24.35 -4.66 -27.34
C VAL A 613 24.10 -3.19 -27.00
N PHE A 614 23.09 -2.55 -27.59
CA PHE A 614 22.72 -1.16 -27.29
C PHE A 614 22.04 -1.00 -25.93
N GLU A 615 21.15 -1.91 -25.55
CA GLU A 615 20.54 -1.92 -24.21
C GLU A 615 21.61 -2.13 -23.13
N GLN A 616 22.54 -3.06 -23.34
CA GLN A 616 23.62 -3.32 -22.39
C GLN A 616 24.57 -2.12 -22.25
N ALA A 617 24.89 -1.42 -23.35
CA ALA A 617 25.73 -0.22 -23.29
C ALA A 617 25.02 0.99 -22.66
N ARG A 618 23.69 1.12 -22.82
CA ARG A 618 22.91 2.27 -22.31
C ARG A 618 22.39 2.08 -20.88
N TYR A 619 21.95 0.88 -20.52
CA TYR A 619 21.32 0.59 -19.23
C TYR A 619 22.13 -0.35 -18.32
N GLY A 620 23.19 -0.98 -18.85
CA GLY A 620 24.09 -1.82 -18.06
C GLY A 620 24.88 -1.02 -17.04
N ARG A 621 24.78 -1.42 -15.76
CA ARG A 621 25.45 -0.77 -14.62
C ARG A 621 26.93 -1.18 -14.47
N ASP A 622 27.35 -2.27 -15.10
CA ASP A 622 28.69 -2.85 -14.98
C ASP A 622 29.68 -2.36 -16.05
N GLU A 623 30.98 -2.34 -15.73
CA GLU A 623 32.05 -1.96 -16.67
C GLU A 623 32.14 -2.98 -17.82
N MET A 624 32.13 -2.52 -19.08
CA MET A 624 32.08 -3.41 -20.24
C MET A 624 33.43 -4.10 -20.45
N SER A 625 33.51 -5.38 -20.08
CA SER A 625 34.62 -6.30 -20.35
C SER A 625 34.89 -6.57 -21.84
N GLU A 626 36.05 -7.14 -22.14
CA GLU A 626 36.47 -7.62 -23.48
C GLU A 626 35.48 -8.62 -24.09
N GLY A 627 34.76 -9.38 -23.27
CA GLY A 627 33.67 -10.26 -23.72
C GLY A 627 32.50 -9.51 -24.35
N HIS A 628 32.15 -8.33 -23.81
CA HIS A 628 31.12 -7.46 -24.40
C HIS A 628 31.62 -6.79 -25.68
N ALA A 629 32.90 -6.46 -25.76
CA ALA A 629 33.51 -5.95 -26.99
C ALA A 629 33.42 -6.98 -28.12
N GLN A 630 33.70 -8.25 -27.83
CA GLN A 630 33.59 -9.33 -28.80
C GLN A 630 32.13 -9.61 -29.20
N ALA A 631 31.19 -9.57 -28.26
CA ALA A 631 29.76 -9.71 -28.56
C ALA A 631 29.23 -8.56 -29.44
N ALA A 632 29.61 -7.32 -29.11
CA ALA A 632 29.29 -6.15 -29.91
C ALA A 632 29.88 -6.25 -31.32
N LYS A 633 31.16 -6.63 -31.44
CA LYS A 633 31.81 -6.83 -32.74
C LYS A 633 31.08 -7.87 -33.59
N VAL A 634 30.71 -9.01 -33.02
CA VAL A 634 29.97 -10.05 -33.73
C VAL A 634 28.60 -9.54 -34.20
N ALA A 635 27.87 -8.79 -33.37
CA ALA A 635 26.60 -8.19 -33.75
C ALA A 635 26.76 -7.16 -34.88
N MET A 636 27.76 -6.28 -34.80
CA MET A 636 28.04 -5.27 -35.84
C MET A 636 28.50 -5.91 -37.15
N ASP A 637 29.40 -6.91 -37.11
CA ASP A 637 29.87 -7.64 -38.29
C ASP A 637 28.73 -8.40 -38.97
N ARG A 638 27.83 -8.99 -38.18
CA ARG A 638 26.63 -9.67 -38.69
C ARG A 638 25.68 -8.68 -39.36
N MET A 639 25.39 -7.56 -38.69
CA MET A 639 24.56 -6.49 -39.25
C MET A 639 25.18 -5.94 -40.54
N ALA A 640 26.47 -5.62 -40.56
CA ALA A 640 27.17 -5.16 -41.75
C ALA A 640 27.12 -6.18 -42.89
N THR A 641 27.31 -7.47 -42.59
CA THR A 641 27.26 -8.55 -43.58
C THR A 641 25.86 -8.74 -44.15
N GLU A 642 24.83 -8.77 -43.29
CA GLU A 642 23.44 -8.90 -43.72
C GLU A 642 23.03 -7.71 -44.57
N VAL A 643 23.29 -6.49 -44.12
CA VAL A 643 23.03 -5.25 -44.86
C VAL A 643 23.74 -5.24 -46.23
N THR A 644 25.02 -5.63 -46.27
CA THR A 644 25.79 -5.72 -47.53
C THR A 644 25.30 -6.86 -48.45
N SER A 645 24.81 -7.95 -47.88
CA SER A 645 24.27 -9.09 -48.65
C SER A 645 22.92 -8.75 -49.28
N ILE A 646 22.06 -8.03 -48.56
CA ILE A 646 20.78 -7.50 -49.04
C ILE A 646 21.03 -6.55 -50.22
N GLN A 647 22.08 -5.73 -50.15
CA GLN A 647 22.48 -4.86 -51.25
C GLN A 647 22.94 -5.60 -52.52
N LYS A 648 23.56 -6.80 -52.39
CA LYS A 648 24.05 -7.58 -53.54
C LYS A 648 22.95 -8.33 -54.31
N ILE A 649 21.78 -8.53 -53.70
CA ILE A 649 20.64 -9.23 -54.30
C ILE A 649 19.84 -8.29 -55.24
N ILE A 650 20.13 -6.99 -55.23
CA ILE A 650 19.46 -5.98 -56.04
C ILE A 650 20.26 -5.74 -57.34
N PRO A 651 19.71 -5.97 -58.55
CA PRO A 651 20.45 -5.75 -59.80
C PRO A 651 20.80 -4.26 -59.95
N ARG A 652 22.10 -3.97 -60.07
CA ARG A 652 22.63 -2.66 -60.50
C ARG A 652 22.32 -2.47 -61.99
N GLY A 653 21.12 -1.99 -62.28
CA GLY A 653 20.74 -1.54 -63.61
C GLY A 653 19.39 -2.11 -64.05
N LEU A 654 18.35 -1.29 -63.89
CA LEU A 654 17.36 -0.92 -64.89
C LEU A 654 16.76 0.42 -64.49
#